data_AF-A0A2H5WTQ5-F1
#
_entry.id   AF-A0A2H5WTQ5-F1
#
_cell.length_a   1.000
_cell.length_b   1.000
_cell.length_c   1.000
_cell.angle_alpha   90.00
_cell.angle_beta   90.00
_cell.angle_gamma   90.00
#
_symmetry.space_group_name_H-M   'P 1'
#
loop_
_entity.id
_entity.type
_entity.pdbx_description
1 polymer ?
#
loop_
_entity_poly.entity_id
_entity_poly.type
_entity_poly.pdbx_seq_one_letter_code
_entity_poly.pdbx_strand_id
1 'polypeptide(L)'
;MERLVFLDPTGRRRRWVRRASGILLFCTAGLGTAFVLSLIIPALVAGWQYGIQRPALLPHQVPRQVALRRYLYRQARARLLRAIQQSERETRSVVRGQSTFVAAFYAPWQETGLHTLKANATHLTHLFPVWIALSPDGTRLDWSQSSLDRVPLNREVLRIARQAGLQIHPVLTNAGSSGFDAQRAHRLLSNETLTRQLAIQLRDWLRKNHYQGLNVDFESLSSGDYPAFVRFVQHLHQVLAAANLQLSVDIEASLPIETIRSLAEATDFVVLMLYDEHYQTGAPGPIASIRWSGQVLHAVLRYVPPQKVVVGLANYAYDWVEGHPAEVLSFSQALMRARDYRADEPPSKVIDFDPFALNATFEYMDEQGRRHEVWMLDAISFYNQWQVARRLGVRGVSLWVPGLEDPSVWSLLDRHHLDHPTVSALRTIHYPFDIEFDGEGEILTLRAAPARGERTLELDPATGLCTDVVYHRYPSPYLIRRWGYHPKVVALTFDDGPDPRYTPQILDILKAQGVKATFFIIGLNGEHYPALVHRLWEEGHEIGNHTFTHPNMELISEWRAELELNATQRLVQSLLGRSAWLFRPPYDADAEPTTAAQVRPIVVATKMGYLTIGELIDPADWQTEVSLPNGQVHHRTGWEIAQDTLRQLREHKGNVILLHDGGGDRSATVEALRLLIPELKRRGYRFVTIAELMGAHREQVMPPVQGEEELIAGVDYLVFSLMFWTHNILVVLFYGGLLLGVGRLLWVVPLALWGARRARRMPTPFSPTKPLVSVLIAAYNEQPVIERTLRAVLASTYPSLEVVVVDDGSTDGTAEEVFRHFGRDSRVRLIRQPNQGKGAALNRALQVAQGEVLICIDADTMLAPDAIERLVVHFTDPQVGAVAGNIRVGNPEGILALWQMIEYTVSQNLDRRAGALLNAVFVVPGALGAWRRRAVMQVGGYETDTLAEDMDLTWRLRMAGWRIENEPNARAYTEVPTTPRAFLKQRFRWSYGTLQCLWKHRRAMFRFGWFGWFLLPSIWLFQVLFQLVAPFLDLQVVWSLSVVLGGWVQAGLTLHQWLPSAGWFAPLLSVGLFYGLFYLLELGTAWIAFHLERVPRSALVWLFWQRVVYRVLLNWVMLRAIGSALAGTRQRWGKLQRRGLSHPPESDLPVPVSLPTDSPC
;
A
#
# COMPACT_ATOMS: atom_id res chain seq x y z
N MET A 1 51.22 -17.65 -35.75
CA MET A 1 50.31 -16.72 -35.06
C MET A 1 49.65 -17.49 -33.93
N GLU A 2 50.07 -17.29 -32.68
CA GLU A 2 49.47 -17.97 -31.53
C GLU A 2 47.98 -17.61 -31.42
N ARG A 3 47.13 -18.65 -31.40
CA ARG A 3 45.67 -18.51 -31.45
C ARG A 3 45.13 -18.38 -30.01
N LEU A 4 45.36 -17.23 -29.38
CA LEU A 4 44.87 -16.92 -28.03
C LEU A 4 43.38 -17.25 -27.89
N VAL A 5 42.99 -17.92 -26.79
CA VAL A 5 41.59 -18.30 -26.55
C VAL A 5 40.72 -17.04 -26.45
N PHE A 6 39.60 -17.05 -27.19
CA PHE A 6 38.66 -15.95 -27.46
C PHE A 6 39.09 -14.86 -28.44
N LEU A 7 40.37 -14.75 -28.80
CA LEU A 7 40.86 -13.66 -29.65
C LEU A 7 40.16 -13.68 -31.02
N ASP A 8 39.53 -12.56 -31.37
CA ASP A 8 39.05 -12.29 -32.72
C ASP A 8 39.87 -11.14 -33.34
N PRO A 9 40.88 -11.45 -34.17
CA PRO A 9 41.72 -10.43 -34.79
C PRO A 9 40.95 -9.57 -35.81
N THR A 10 39.80 -10.03 -36.30
CA THR A 10 38.98 -9.30 -37.29
C THR A 10 38.12 -8.20 -36.66
N GLY A 11 37.99 -8.21 -35.33
CA GLY A 11 37.11 -7.31 -34.59
C GLY A 11 35.62 -7.43 -34.93
N ARG A 12 35.21 -8.48 -35.66
CA ARG A 12 33.80 -8.71 -36.04
C ARG A 12 32.95 -9.02 -34.81
N ARG A 13 33.44 -9.86 -33.89
CA ARG A 13 32.75 -10.19 -32.63
C ARG A 13 32.48 -8.93 -31.79
N ARG A 14 33.48 -8.07 -31.63
CA ARG A 14 33.32 -6.79 -30.90
C ARG A 14 32.26 -5.88 -31.52
N ARG A 15 32.22 -5.76 -32.85
CA ARG A 15 31.20 -4.97 -33.55
C ARG A 15 29.80 -5.55 -33.37
N TRP A 16 29.66 -6.87 -33.51
CA TRP A 16 28.40 -7.58 -33.28
C TRP A 16 27.90 -7.44 -31.85
N VAL A 17 28.76 -7.67 -30.84
CA VAL A 17 28.40 -7.51 -29.42
C VAL A 17 27.96 -6.08 -29.14
N ARG A 18 28.69 -5.05 -29.60
CA ARG A 18 28.27 -3.65 -29.39
C ARG A 18 26.92 -3.33 -30.05
N ARG A 19 26.68 -3.83 -31.28
CA ARG A 19 25.39 -3.63 -31.96
C ARG A 19 24.25 -4.35 -31.25
N ALA A 20 24.44 -5.62 -30.91
CA ALA A 20 23.43 -6.42 -30.21
C ALA A 20 23.11 -5.82 -28.83
N SER A 21 24.12 -5.44 -28.04
CA SER A 21 23.92 -4.77 -26.76
C SER A 21 23.25 -3.40 -26.90
N GLY A 22 23.58 -2.64 -27.95
CA GLY A 22 22.93 -1.36 -28.24
C GLY A 22 21.46 -1.51 -28.62
N ILE A 23 21.12 -2.50 -29.47
CA ILE A 23 19.75 -2.83 -29.85
C ILE A 23 18.98 -3.31 -28.61
N LEU A 24 19.54 -4.23 -27.83
CA LEU A 24 18.90 -4.72 -26.62
C LEU A 24 18.60 -3.57 -25.65
N LEU A 25 19.58 -2.70 -25.39
CA LEU A 25 19.41 -1.54 -24.51
C LEU A 25 18.35 -0.56 -25.06
N PHE A 26 18.33 -0.33 -26.37
CA PHE A 26 17.33 0.54 -27.00
C PHE A 26 15.92 -0.06 -26.89
N CYS A 27 15.76 -1.36 -27.15
CA CYS A 27 14.48 -2.05 -27.03
C CYS A 27 14.00 -2.10 -25.57
N THR A 28 14.88 -2.40 -24.60
CA THR A 28 14.50 -2.41 -23.18
C THR A 28 14.18 -1.00 -22.67
N ALA A 29 14.94 0.02 -23.09
CA ALA A 29 14.62 1.41 -22.76
C ALA A 29 13.29 1.85 -23.40
N GLY A 30 13.06 1.54 -24.68
CA GLY A 30 11.82 1.86 -25.36
C GLY A 30 10.60 1.20 -24.73
N LEU A 31 10.71 -0.10 -24.40
CA LEU A 31 9.65 -0.83 -23.70
C LEU A 31 9.39 -0.26 -22.30
N GLY A 32 10.45 0.03 -21.54
CA GLY A 32 10.33 0.63 -20.22
C GLY A 32 9.74 2.04 -20.25
N THR A 33 10.11 2.86 -21.23
CA THR A 33 9.51 4.20 -21.42
C THR A 33 8.03 4.10 -21.80
N ALA A 34 7.67 3.19 -22.71
CA ALA A 34 6.26 2.99 -23.08
C ALA A 34 5.41 2.57 -21.88
N PHE A 35 5.91 1.67 -21.04
CA PHE A 35 5.25 1.25 -19.80
C PHE A 35 5.16 2.36 -18.74
N VAL A 36 6.23 3.13 -18.53
CA VAL A 36 6.17 4.26 -17.59
C VAL A 36 5.17 5.31 -18.07
N LEU A 37 5.10 5.56 -19.38
CA LEU A 37 4.11 6.45 -19.96
C LEU A 37 2.69 5.90 -19.84
N SER A 38 2.47 4.58 -20.00
CA SER A 38 1.14 3.97 -19.83
C SER A 38 0.63 4.08 -18.38
N LEU A 39 1.54 4.05 -17.40
CA LEU A 39 1.20 4.25 -15.99
C LEU A 39 0.93 5.73 -15.64
N ILE A 40 1.64 6.67 -16.26
CA ILE A 40 1.49 8.11 -16.00
C ILE A 40 0.28 8.70 -16.74
N ILE A 41 0.01 8.23 -17.96
CA ILE A 41 -1.12 8.68 -18.77
C ILE A 41 -2.32 7.80 -18.40
N PRO A 42 -3.33 8.35 -17.68
CA PRO A 42 -4.46 7.55 -17.24
C PRO A 42 -5.15 6.91 -18.43
N ALA A 43 -5.44 5.60 -18.33
CA ALA A 43 -6.47 4.99 -19.15
C ALA A 43 -7.77 5.70 -18.77
N LEU A 44 -8.20 6.69 -19.56
CA LEU A 44 -9.48 7.34 -19.33
C LEU A 44 -10.54 6.26 -19.52
N VAL A 45 -11.09 5.80 -18.40
CA VAL A 45 -12.27 4.95 -18.41
C VAL A 45 -13.35 5.83 -19.02
N ALA A 46 -13.93 5.42 -20.15
CA ALA A 46 -15.09 6.09 -20.72
C ALA A 46 -16.21 5.97 -19.68
N GLY A 47 -16.27 6.93 -18.75
CA GLY A 47 -17.04 6.78 -17.52
C GLY A 47 -18.50 6.50 -17.81
N TRP A 48 -19.18 5.88 -16.86
CA TRP A 48 -20.62 5.67 -16.93
C TRP A 48 -21.33 7.03 -17.06
N GLN A 49 -21.68 7.41 -18.28
CA GLN A 49 -22.55 8.55 -18.52
C GLN A 49 -23.97 8.08 -18.21
N TYR A 50 -24.45 8.40 -17.01
CA TYR A 50 -25.88 8.38 -16.76
C TYR A 50 -26.47 9.47 -17.65
N GLY A 51 -26.88 9.07 -18.85
CA GLY A 51 -27.57 9.94 -19.77
C GLY A 51 -28.89 10.30 -19.13
N ILE A 52 -28.97 11.49 -18.53
CA ILE A 52 -30.24 12.21 -18.59
C ILE A 52 -30.46 12.40 -20.09
N GLN A 53 -31.18 11.48 -20.71
CA GLN A 53 -31.68 11.69 -22.06
C GLN A 53 -32.61 12.87 -21.93
N ARG A 54 -32.08 14.07 -22.21
CA ARG A 54 -32.86 15.28 -22.23
C ARG A 54 -33.93 15.09 -23.29
N PRO A 55 -35.22 15.05 -22.94
CA PRO A 55 -36.20 15.48 -23.92
C PRO A 55 -35.77 16.89 -24.31
N ALA A 56 -35.73 17.21 -25.61
CA ALA A 56 -35.67 18.60 -26.01
C ALA A 56 -36.92 19.26 -25.42
N LEU A 57 -36.77 19.90 -24.26
CA LEU A 57 -37.85 20.66 -23.66
C LEU A 57 -38.14 21.76 -24.67
N LEU A 58 -39.31 21.66 -25.31
CA LEU A 58 -39.91 22.80 -25.96
C LEU A 58 -39.88 23.92 -24.92
N PRO A 59 -39.35 25.11 -25.24
CA PRO A 59 -39.35 26.22 -24.30
C PRO A 59 -40.81 26.49 -23.93
N HIS A 60 -41.23 26.00 -22.77
CA HIS A 60 -42.44 26.49 -22.12
C HIS A 60 -42.07 27.87 -21.60
N GLN A 61 -42.18 28.85 -22.49
CA GLN A 61 -42.37 30.22 -22.08
C GLN A 61 -43.67 30.23 -21.29
N VAL A 62 -43.59 30.12 -19.97
CA VAL A 62 -44.67 30.60 -19.11
C VAL A 62 -44.97 32.02 -19.60
N PRO A 63 -46.20 32.31 -20.07
CA PRO A 63 -46.48 33.57 -20.71
C PRO A 63 -46.12 34.72 -19.78
N ARG A 64 -45.11 35.48 -20.18
CA ARG A 64 -44.79 36.79 -19.60
C ARG A 64 -45.98 37.71 -19.93
N GLN A 65 -47.00 37.73 -19.08
CA GLN A 65 -47.97 38.84 -19.09
C GLN A 65 -47.36 40.02 -18.34
N VAL A 66 -46.60 40.81 -19.09
CA VAL A 66 -45.77 41.92 -18.61
C VAL A 66 -46.66 43.15 -18.35
N ALA A 67 -46.36 43.86 -17.26
CA ALA A 67 -47.00 45.07 -16.74
C ALA A 67 -48.27 44.86 -15.89
N LEU A 68 -49.40 44.37 -16.41
CA LEU A 68 -50.66 44.32 -15.62
C LEU A 68 -50.55 43.36 -14.42
N ARG A 69 -50.02 42.16 -14.63
CA ARG A 69 -49.82 41.17 -13.55
C ARG A 69 -48.80 41.67 -12.52
N ARG A 70 -47.71 42.31 -12.94
CA ARG A 70 -46.74 42.99 -12.03
C ARG A 70 -47.37 44.14 -11.25
N TYR A 71 -48.25 44.92 -11.86
CA TYR A 71 -49.00 45.99 -11.19
C TYR A 71 -49.98 45.42 -10.16
N LEU A 72 -50.74 44.38 -10.53
CA LEU A 72 -51.65 43.67 -9.63
C LEU A 72 -50.90 43.01 -8.47
N TYR A 73 -49.74 42.41 -8.73
CA TYR A 73 -48.86 41.86 -7.69
C TYR A 73 -48.29 42.94 -6.78
N ARG A 74 -47.84 44.07 -7.32
CA ARG A 74 -47.41 45.21 -6.49
C ARG A 74 -48.56 45.75 -5.62
N GLN A 75 -49.77 45.89 -6.17
CA GLN A 75 -50.93 46.33 -5.40
C GLN A 75 -51.31 45.32 -4.31
N ALA A 76 -51.33 44.03 -4.63
CA ALA A 76 -51.74 43.00 -3.70
C ALA A 76 -50.68 42.76 -2.61
N ARG A 77 -49.39 42.79 -2.96
CA ARG A 77 -48.28 42.82 -2.01
C ARG A 77 -48.37 44.04 -1.09
N ALA A 78 -48.66 45.23 -1.62
CA ALA A 78 -48.87 46.41 -0.80
C ALA A 78 -50.06 46.26 0.18
N ARG A 79 -51.14 45.57 -0.22
CA ARG A 79 -52.27 45.24 0.68
C ARG A 79 -51.85 44.24 1.76
N LEU A 80 -51.11 43.20 1.41
CA LEU A 80 -50.56 42.21 2.35
C LEU A 80 -49.67 42.88 3.40
N LEU A 81 -48.70 43.69 2.96
CA LEU A 81 -47.78 44.39 3.86
C LEU A 81 -48.50 45.38 4.79
N ARG A 82 -49.53 46.08 4.30
CA ARG A 82 -50.39 46.93 5.15
C ARG A 82 -51.17 46.12 6.18
N ALA A 83 -51.70 44.96 5.81
CA ALA A 83 -52.41 44.08 6.73
C ALA A 83 -51.48 43.57 7.85
N ILE A 84 -50.24 43.19 7.51
CA ILE A 84 -49.22 42.79 8.49
C ILE A 84 -48.91 43.97 9.43
N GLN A 85 -48.66 45.17 8.92
CA GLN A 85 -48.41 46.36 9.74
C GLN A 85 -49.57 46.71 10.67
N GLN A 86 -50.81 46.57 10.20
CA GLN A 86 -51.99 46.82 11.01
C GLN A 86 -52.08 45.81 12.15
N SER A 87 -51.91 44.52 11.86
CA SER A 87 -51.94 43.44 12.83
C SER A 87 -50.84 43.58 13.90
N GLU A 88 -49.62 43.98 13.49
CA GLU A 88 -48.52 44.30 14.41
C GLU A 88 -48.86 45.47 15.35
N ARG A 89 -49.52 46.52 14.84
CA ARG A 89 -49.93 47.69 15.64
C ARG A 89 -51.01 47.35 16.65
N GLU A 90 -51.98 46.52 16.28
CA GLU A 90 -53.06 46.06 17.16
C GLU A 90 -52.53 45.22 18.33
N THR A 91 -51.36 44.59 18.18
CA THR A 91 -50.75 43.69 19.18
C THR A 91 -49.71 44.39 20.08
N ARG A 92 -49.48 45.71 19.94
CA ARG A 92 -48.41 46.48 20.62
C ARG A 92 -48.51 46.66 22.14
N SER A 93 -49.51 46.10 22.82
CA SER A 93 -49.73 46.32 24.26
C SER A 93 -48.93 45.39 25.20
N VAL A 94 -47.99 44.58 24.69
CA VAL A 94 -47.24 43.60 25.49
C VAL A 94 -45.80 44.06 25.73
N VAL A 95 -45.33 43.94 26.98
CA VAL A 95 -43.94 44.26 27.41
C VAL A 95 -42.95 43.42 26.59
N ARG A 96 -42.03 44.10 25.89
CA ARG A 96 -40.97 43.47 25.09
C ARG A 96 -39.84 42.96 25.99
N GLY A 97 -39.68 41.64 26.09
CA GLY A 97 -38.44 41.00 26.54
C GLY A 97 -37.48 40.80 25.37
N GLN A 98 -36.19 40.56 25.65
CA GLN A 98 -35.24 40.10 24.63
C GLN A 98 -35.48 38.63 24.31
N SER A 99 -35.54 38.29 23.02
CA SER A 99 -35.71 36.91 22.55
C SER A 99 -34.34 36.23 22.53
N THR A 100 -34.04 35.39 23.52
CA THR A 100 -32.75 34.67 23.60
C THR A 100 -32.88 33.17 23.35
N PHE A 101 -34.10 32.66 23.19
CA PHE A 101 -34.37 31.24 23.01
C PHE A 101 -34.18 30.84 21.54
N VAL A 102 -33.14 30.05 21.28
CA VAL A 102 -32.88 29.42 19.98
C VAL A 102 -32.82 27.91 20.18
N ALA A 103 -33.65 27.16 19.48
CA ALA A 103 -33.63 25.70 19.51
C ALA A 103 -33.47 25.11 18.11
N ALA A 104 -33.06 23.85 18.06
CA ALA A 104 -33.13 23.07 16.84
C ALA A 104 -33.51 21.63 17.18
N PHE A 105 -34.33 21.04 16.32
CA PHE A 105 -34.63 19.62 16.39
C PHE A 105 -33.45 18.81 15.86
N TYR A 106 -33.23 17.61 16.38
CA TYR A 106 -32.24 16.69 15.83
C TYR A 106 -32.91 15.36 15.52
N ALA A 107 -33.08 15.09 14.23
CA ALA A 107 -33.62 13.85 13.72
C ALA A 107 -32.48 12.86 13.44
N PRO A 108 -32.42 11.69 14.12
CA PRO A 108 -31.35 10.72 13.92
C PRO A 108 -31.26 10.15 12.50
N TRP A 109 -32.35 10.19 11.75
CA TRP A 109 -32.41 9.75 10.35
C TRP A 109 -31.97 10.81 9.35
N GLN A 110 -31.72 12.05 9.79
CA GLN A 110 -31.19 13.10 8.93
C GLN A 110 -29.66 13.04 8.92
N GLU A 111 -29.11 12.38 7.91
CA GLU A 111 -27.66 12.05 7.79
C GLU A 111 -26.76 13.29 7.94
N THR A 112 -27.13 14.42 7.32
CA THR A 112 -26.39 15.69 7.39
C THR A 112 -26.60 16.46 8.71
N GLY A 113 -27.55 16.05 9.54
CA GLY A 113 -27.92 16.78 10.76
C GLY A 113 -26.80 16.87 11.80
N LEU A 114 -25.96 15.83 11.90
CA LEU A 114 -24.79 15.85 12.78
C LEU A 114 -23.74 16.87 12.31
N HIS A 115 -23.55 17.02 11.00
CA HIS A 115 -22.61 17.99 10.42
C HIS A 115 -23.07 19.42 10.68
N THR A 116 -24.34 19.71 10.45
CA THR A 116 -24.95 21.00 10.81
C THR A 116 -24.78 21.27 12.31
N LEU A 117 -25.09 20.30 13.17
CA LEU A 117 -24.98 20.48 14.61
C LEU A 117 -23.54 20.75 15.05
N LYS A 118 -22.56 20.01 14.50
CA LYS A 118 -21.14 20.19 14.80
C LYS A 118 -20.65 21.59 14.42
N ALA A 119 -21.10 22.11 13.28
CA ALA A 119 -20.74 23.45 12.83
C ALA A 119 -21.44 24.57 13.62
N ASN A 120 -22.67 24.35 14.08
CA ASN A 120 -23.55 25.44 14.53
C ASN A 120 -24.06 25.34 15.98
N ALA A 121 -23.67 24.33 16.77
CA ALA A 121 -24.17 24.14 18.13
C ALA A 121 -23.95 25.37 19.05
N THR A 122 -22.90 26.15 18.83
CA THR A 122 -22.63 27.38 19.61
C THR A 122 -23.71 28.45 19.44
N HIS A 123 -24.50 28.40 18.38
CA HIS A 123 -25.60 29.33 18.16
C HIS A 123 -26.88 28.99 18.94
N LEU A 124 -27.06 27.73 19.36
CA LEU A 124 -28.29 27.21 19.95
C LEU A 124 -28.34 27.35 21.46
N THR A 125 -29.51 27.52 22.06
CA THR A 125 -29.69 27.40 23.52
C THR A 125 -30.23 26.03 23.94
N HIS A 126 -31.07 25.43 23.10
CA HIS A 126 -31.72 24.15 23.35
C HIS A 126 -31.54 23.21 22.16
N LEU A 127 -31.46 21.92 22.44
CA LEU A 127 -31.46 20.85 21.44
C LEU A 127 -32.63 19.92 21.71
N PHE A 128 -33.43 19.65 20.68
CA PHE A 128 -34.60 18.77 20.74
C PHE A 128 -34.34 17.46 19.97
N PRO A 129 -33.60 16.48 20.54
CA PRO A 129 -33.31 15.25 19.84
C PRO A 129 -34.51 14.29 19.83
N VAL A 130 -34.88 13.79 18.66
CA VAL A 130 -36.00 12.86 18.48
C VAL A 130 -35.58 11.44 18.83
N TRP A 131 -35.74 11.08 20.10
CA TRP A 131 -35.15 9.88 20.70
C TRP A 131 -36.14 8.91 21.33
N ILE A 132 -37.35 9.37 21.62
CA ILE A 132 -38.34 8.56 22.33
C ILE A 132 -39.57 8.43 21.44
N ALA A 133 -39.91 7.21 21.05
CA ALA A 133 -41.11 6.93 20.27
C ALA A 133 -42.09 6.07 21.07
N LEU A 134 -43.37 6.07 20.69
CA LEU A 134 -44.32 5.07 21.16
C LEU A 134 -44.10 3.73 20.45
N SER A 135 -44.12 2.64 21.21
CA SER A 135 -44.07 1.28 20.65
C SER A 135 -45.25 1.06 19.67
N PRO A 136 -45.15 0.11 18.71
CA PRO A 136 -46.23 -0.11 17.74
C PRO A 136 -47.60 -0.40 18.37
N ASP A 137 -47.63 -1.07 19.53
CA ASP A 137 -48.84 -1.33 20.32
C ASP A 137 -49.30 -0.11 21.15
N GLY A 138 -48.52 0.97 21.23
CA GLY A 138 -48.86 2.21 21.94
C GLY A 138 -48.83 2.11 23.46
N THR A 139 -48.35 0.99 24.04
CA THR A 139 -48.40 0.75 25.49
C THR A 139 -47.06 0.93 26.20
N ARG A 140 -45.95 1.12 25.47
CA ARG A 140 -44.59 1.28 26.01
C ARG A 140 -43.83 2.36 25.26
N LEU A 141 -42.72 2.81 25.84
CA LEU A 141 -41.74 3.67 25.19
C LEU A 141 -40.72 2.82 24.43
N ASP A 142 -40.48 3.16 23.17
CA ASP A 142 -39.37 2.66 22.39
C ASP A 142 -38.17 3.61 22.52
N TRP A 143 -37.07 3.05 23.01
CA TRP A 143 -35.81 3.74 23.28
C TRP A 143 -34.75 3.44 22.20
N SER A 144 -35.12 2.72 21.13
CA SER A 144 -34.20 2.27 20.08
C SER A 144 -33.33 3.42 19.55
N GLN A 145 -33.94 4.57 19.27
CA GLN A 145 -33.28 5.77 18.76
C GLN A 145 -32.42 6.52 19.81
N SER A 146 -32.64 6.26 21.11
CA SER A 146 -31.83 6.84 22.20
C SER A 146 -30.65 5.96 22.62
N SER A 147 -30.60 4.70 22.16
CA SER A 147 -29.58 3.74 22.56
C SER A 147 -28.23 4.08 21.95
N LEU A 148 -27.22 4.29 22.79
CA LEU A 148 -25.84 4.56 22.37
C LEU A 148 -25.11 3.34 21.77
N ASP A 149 -25.71 2.16 21.86
CA ASP A 149 -25.18 0.92 21.29
C ASP A 149 -25.81 0.63 19.93
N ARG A 150 -27.10 0.99 19.75
CA ARG A 150 -27.81 0.84 18.47
C ARG A 150 -27.59 2.04 17.53
N VAL A 151 -27.41 3.23 18.10
CA VAL A 151 -27.15 4.48 17.35
C VAL A 151 -25.89 5.14 17.91
N PRO A 152 -24.69 4.65 17.54
CA PRO A 152 -23.43 5.14 18.09
C PRO A 152 -23.20 6.64 17.87
N LEU A 153 -23.73 7.21 16.78
CA LEU A 153 -23.67 8.64 16.43
C LEU A 153 -24.20 9.55 17.55
N ASN A 154 -25.17 9.08 18.35
CA ASN A 154 -25.70 9.86 19.49
C ASN A 154 -24.65 10.17 20.56
N ARG A 155 -23.55 9.40 20.65
CA ARG A 155 -22.44 9.71 21.55
C ARG A 155 -21.80 11.05 21.17
N GLU A 156 -21.65 11.30 19.88
CA GLU A 156 -21.07 12.52 19.35
C GLU A 156 -22.04 13.70 19.48
N VAL A 157 -23.33 13.49 19.21
CA VAL A 157 -24.40 14.49 19.44
C VAL A 157 -24.37 14.99 20.88
N LEU A 158 -24.32 14.06 21.85
CA LEU A 158 -24.25 14.40 23.28
C LEU A 158 -22.97 15.14 23.64
N ARG A 159 -21.84 14.75 23.05
CA ARG A 159 -20.55 15.42 23.26
C ARG A 159 -20.62 16.87 22.79
N ILE A 160 -21.11 17.12 21.57
CA ILE A 160 -21.27 18.46 20.99
C ILE A 160 -22.23 19.30 21.83
N ALA A 161 -23.42 18.77 22.15
CA ALA A 161 -24.44 19.47 22.91
C ALA A 161 -23.93 19.90 24.30
N ARG A 162 -23.23 19.00 25.02
CA ARG A 162 -22.67 19.30 26.34
C ARG A 162 -21.53 20.31 26.26
N GLN A 163 -20.66 20.22 25.26
CA GLN A 163 -19.57 21.19 25.06
C GLN A 163 -20.08 22.60 24.75
N ALA A 164 -21.16 22.72 23.97
CA ALA A 164 -21.80 23.98 23.65
C ALA A 164 -22.76 24.50 24.76
N GLY A 165 -22.88 23.76 25.87
CA GLY A 165 -23.72 24.12 27.01
C GLY A 165 -25.22 24.15 26.69
N LEU A 166 -25.69 23.25 25.81
CA LEU A 166 -27.10 23.21 25.37
C LEU A 166 -27.99 22.57 26.44
N GLN A 167 -29.22 23.09 26.57
CA GLN A 167 -30.28 22.38 27.28
C GLN A 167 -30.87 21.30 26.38
N ILE A 168 -30.77 20.04 26.81
CA ILE A 168 -31.21 18.89 26.00
C ILE A 168 -32.62 18.52 26.45
N HIS A 169 -33.59 18.63 25.55
CA HIS A 169 -34.98 18.23 25.76
C HIS A 169 -35.35 17.14 24.76
N PRO A 170 -35.15 15.85 25.09
CA PRO A 170 -35.53 14.76 24.21
C PRO A 170 -37.01 14.85 23.79
N VAL A 171 -37.29 14.58 22.53
CA VAL A 171 -38.64 14.62 21.97
C VAL A 171 -39.30 13.25 22.14
N LEU A 172 -40.51 13.25 22.69
CA LEU A 172 -41.42 12.13 22.77
C LEU A 172 -42.43 12.23 21.63
N THR A 173 -42.38 11.29 20.69
CA THR A 173 -43.22 11.30 19.49
C THR A 173 -44.13 10.06 19.36
N ASN A 174 -45.27 10.22 18.71
CA ASN A 174 -46.13 9.12 18.24
C ASN A 174 -45.79 8.66 16.81
N ALA A 175 -44.69 9.14 16.23
CA ALA A 175 -44.19 8.67 14.94
C ALA A 175 -43.62 7.24 14.99
N GLY A 176 -43.81 6.50 13.91
CA GLY A 176 -43.15 5.23 13.62
C GLY A 176 -42.36 5.28 12.31
N SER A 177 -41.91 4.12 11.83
CA SER A 177 -41.18 4.00 10.55
C SER A 177 -41.99 4.43 9.32
N SER A 178 -43.30 4.60 9.45
CA SER A 178 -44.24 5.01 8.39
C SER A 178 -44.82 6.41 8.59
N GLY A 179 -44.24 7.22 9.48
CA GLY A 179 -44.76 8.54 9.87
C GLY A 179 -45.59 8.53 11.16
N PHE A 180 -46.29 9.64 11.42
CA PHE A 180 -47.15 9.82 12.59
C PHE A 180 -48.35 8.86 12.60
N ASP A 181 -48.62 8.26 13.77
CA ASP A 181 -49.69 7.30 13.97
C ASP A 181 -50.58 7.71 15.15
N ALA A 182 -51.75 8.27 14.81
CA ALA A 182 -52.76 8.71 15.77
C ALA A 182 -53.23 7.59 16.70
N GLN A 183 -53.26 6.35 16.21
CA GLN A 183 -53.76 5.21 16.99
C GLN A 183 -52.83 4.81 18.13
N ARG A 184 -51.51 5.04 17.98
CA ARG A 184 -50.55 4.84 19.08
C ARG A 184 -50.80 5.80 20.21
N ALA A 185 -50.96 7.09 19.89
CA ALA A 185 -51.28 8.11 20.86
C ALA A 185 -52.65 7.85 21.51
N HIS A 186 -53.68 7.50 20.74
CA HIS A 186 -55.01 7.16 21.25
C HIS A 186 -54.97 6.04 22.31
N ARG A 187 -54.24 4.94 22.04
CA ARG A 187 -54.10 3.81 22.98
C ARG A 187 -53.42 4.22 24.28
N LEU A 188 -52.39 5.06 24.20
CA LEU A 188 -51.73 5.61 25.38
C LEU A 188 -52.67 6.52 26.17
N LEU A 189 -53.25 7.53 25.50
CA LEU A 189 -54.06 8.58 26.11
C LEU A 189 -55.36 8.03 26.74
N SER A 190 -55.87 6.92 26.23
CA SER A 190 -57.06 6.24 26.76
C SER A 190 -56.81 5.44 28.05
N ASN A 191 -55.56 5.29 28.50
CA ASN A 191 -55.21 4.51 29.69
C ASN A 191 -54.49 5.36 30.74
N GLU A 192 -55.22 5.77 31.77
CA GLU A 192 -54.68 6.61 32.86
C GLU A 192 -53.57 5.93 33.68
N THR A 193 -53.59 4.59 33.79
CA THR A 193 -52.54 3.87 34.53
C THR A 193 -51.24 3.90 33.73
N LEU A 194 -51.30 3.67 32.42
CA LEU A 194 -50.15 3.72 31.53
C LEU A 194 -49.56 5.13 31.46
N THR A 195 -50.38 6.17 31.28
CA THR A 195 -49.89 7.56 31.20
C THR A 195 -49.15 7.98 32.48
N ARG A 196 -49.64 7.60 33.67
CA ARG A 196 -48.96 7.85 34.95
C ARG A 196 -47.63 7.09 35.07
N GLN A 197 -47.60 5.83 34.68
CA GLN A 197 -46.39 5.01 34.71
C GLN A 197 -45.31 5.56 33.78
N LEU A 198 -45.70 5.94 32.55
CA LEU A 198 -44.76 6.50 31.58
C LEU A 198 -44.25 7.88 32.01
N ALA A 199 -45.07 8.73 32.65
CA ALA A 199 -44.62 10.02 33.17
C ALA A 199 -43.49 9.85 34.22
N ILE A 200 -43.63 8.88 35.13
CA ILE A 200 -42.60 8.53 36.12
C ILE A 200 -41.35 7.99 35.43
N GLN A 201 -41.53 7.09 34.46
CA GLN A 201 -40.41 6.50 33.70
C GLN A 201 -39.61 7.56 32.95
N LEU A 202 -40.28 8.51 32.30
CA LEU A 202 -39.65 9.63 31.59
C LEU A 202 -38.86 10.51 32.56
N ARG A 203 -39.45 10.92 33.70
CA ARG A 203 -38.76 11.69 34.73
C ARG A 203 -37.48 11.01 35.21
N ASP A 204 -37.56 9.73 35.55
CA ASP A 204 -36.41 8.99 36.10
C ASP A 204 -35.31 8.81 35.05
N TRP A 205 -35.69 8.59 33.79
CA TRP A 205 -34.76 8.51 32.67
C TRP A 205 -34.07 9.86 32.38
N LEU A 206 -34.82 10.97 32.38
CA LEU A 206 -34.26 12.32 32.19
C LEU A 206 -33.25 12.66 33.31
N ARG A 207 -33.59 12.36 34.56
CA ARG A 207 -32.69 12.57 35.72
C ARG A 207 -31.43 11.72 35.63
N LYS A 208 -31.56 10.43 35.27
CA LYS A 208 -30.43 9.51 35.12
C LYS A 208 -29.42 10.01 34.09
N ASN A 209 -29.90 10.63 33.01
CA ASN A 209 -29.06 11.09 31.90
C ASN A 209 -28.68 12.58 31.97
N HIS A 210 -29.11 13.28 33.02
CA HIS A 210 -28.87 14.71 33.25
C HIS A 210 -29.40 15.64 32.15
N TYR A 211 -30.61 15.36 31.65
CA TYR A 211 -31.33 16.23 30.70
C TYR A 211 -32.16 17.30 31.42
N GLN A 212 -32.43 18.42 30.76
CA GLN A 212 -33.01 19.63 31.37
C GLN A 212 -34.54 19.67 31.24
N GLY A 213 -35.09 18.92 30.29
CA GLY A 213 -36.53 18.87 30.09
C GLY A 213 -36.95 17.80 29.09
N LEU A 214 -38.21 17.87 28.70
CA LEU A 214 -38.84 17.01 27.71
C LEU A 214 -39.64 17.89 26.73
N ASN A 215 -39.65 17.48 25.47
CA ASN A 215 -40.56 18.02 24.47
C ASN A 215 -41.51 16.90 24.03
N VAL A 216 -42.81 17.20 23.90
CA VAL A 216 -43.82 16.23 23.48
C VAL A 216 -44.37 16.64 22.12
N ASP A 217 -44.25 15.74 21.16
CA ASP A 217 -44.58 15.93 19.76
C ASP A 217 -45.59 14.86 19.33
N PHE A 218 -46.85 15.09 19.69
CA PHE A 218 -47.96 14.20 19.33
C PHE A 218 -48.78 14.83 18.22
N GLU A 219 -48.58 14.36 17.00
CA GLU A 219 -49.26 14.89 15.82
C GLU A 219 -50.36 13.96 15.29
N SER A 220 -51.21 14.52 14.42
CA SER A 220 -52.31 13.83 13.74
C SER A 220 -53.34 13.25 14.70
N LEU A 221 -53.49 13.83 15.89
CA LEU A 221 -54.44 13.36 16.90
C LEU A 221 -55.89 13.51 16.43
N SER A 222 -56.71 12.51 16.71
CA SER A 222 -58.16 12.59 16.49
C SER A 222 -58.77 13.61 17.45
N SER A 223 -59.78 14.37 17.01
CA SER A 223 -60.39 15.43 17.82
C SER A 223 -60.97 14.96 19.16
N GLY A 224 -61.35 13.68 19.26
CA GLY A 224 -61.81 13.04 20.50
C GLY A 224 -60.71 12.89 21.57
N ASP A 225 -59.43 12.89 21.17
CA ASP A 225 -58.30 12.66 22.07
C ASP A 225 -57.76 13.94 22.69
N TYR A 226 -58.12 15.13 22.18
CA TYR A 226 -57.58 16.41 22.69
C TYR A 226 -57.76 16.60 24.20
N PRO A 227 -58.92 16.30 24.83
CA PRO A 227 -59.06 16.43 26.28
C PRO A 227 -58.17 15.45 27.05
N ALA A 228 -57.96 14.23 26.52
CA ALA A 228 -57.09 13.24 27.13
C ALA A 228 -55.61 13.63 26.99
N PHE A 229 -55.23 14.21 25.85
CA PHE A 229 -53.90 14.77 25.62
C PHE A 229 -53.57 15.91 26.60
N VAL A 230 -54.50 16.86 26.78
CA VAL A 230 -54.35 17.93 27.78
C VAL A 230 -54.16 17.36 29.19
N ARG A 231 -54.96 16.38 29.61
CA ARG A 231 -54.81 15.73 30.93
C ARG A 231 -53.45 15.03 31.08
N PHE A 232 -52.99 14.35 30.04
CA PHE A 232 -51.68 13.72 30.01
C PHE A 232 -50.56 14.74 30.19
N VAL A 233 -50.57 15.84 29.42
CA VAL A 233 -49.57 16.92 29.49
C VAL A 233 -49.61 17.59 30.86
N GLN A 234 -50.79 17.88 31.42
CA GLN A 234 -50.93 18.43 32.77
C GLN A 234 -50.31 17.54 33.84
N HIS A 235 -50.57 16.22 33.78
CA HIS A 235 -49.98 15.28 34.70
C HIS A 235 -48.46 15.19 34.54
N LEU A 236 -47.98 15.13 33.29
CA LEU A 236 -46.56 15.07 32.98
C LEU A 236 -45.82 16.32 33.48
N HIS A 237 -46.39 17.50 33.29
CA HIS A 237 -45.84 18.76 33.80
C HIS A 237 -45.70 18.74 35.32
N GLN A 238 -46.71 18.28 36.05
CA GLN A 238 -46.64 18.14 37.52
C GLN A 238 -45.49 17.21 37.95
N VAL A 239 -45.33 16.07 37.26
CA VAL A 239 -44.29 15.08 37.56
C VAL A 239 -42.88 15.62 37.25
N LEU A 240 -42.72 16.35 36.15
CA LEU A 240 -41.43 16.91 35.72
C LEU A 240 -41.04 18.16 36.51
N ALA A 241 -41.99 19.07 36.78
CA ALA A 241 -41.75 20.27 37.57
C ALA A 241 -41.30 19.93 39.00
N ALA A 242 -41.85 18.87 39.60
CA ALA A 242 -41.41 18.36 40.92
C ALA A 242 -39.93 17.88 40.93
N ALA A 243 -39.36 17.63 39.75
CA ALA A 243 -37.96 17.25 39.56
C ALA A 243 -37.07 18.38 39.00
N ASN A 244 -37.58 19.62 38.93
CA ASN A 244 -36.93 20.76 38.28
C ASN A 244 -36.61 20.51 36.79
N LEU A 245 -37.46 19.76 36.09
CA LEU A 245 -37.37 19.50 34.65
C LEU A 245 -38.43 20.30 33.91
N GLN A 246 -38.07 20.89 32.78
CA GLN A 246 -38.99 21.65 31.93
C GLN A 246 -39.81 20.75 31.02
N LEU A 247 -41.02 21.18 30.67
CA LEU A 247 -41.88 20.54 29.67
C LEU A 247 -42.28 21.54 28.59
N SER A 248 -42.11 21.13 27.33
CA SER A 248 -42.71 21.77 26.18
C SER A 248 -43.53 20.80 25.34
N VAL A 249 -44.43 21.36 24.53
CA VAL A 249 -45.29 20.61 23.61
C VAL A 249 -45.25 21.29 22.25
N ASP A 250 -45.12 20.50 21.20
CA ASP A 250 -45.23 20.94 19.82
C ASP A 250 -46.71 21.04 19.43
N ILE A 251 -47.07 22.16 18.80
CA ILE A 251 -48.46 22.55 18.52
C ILE A 251 -48.64 22.65 17.02
N GLU A 252 -49.44 21.75 16.45
CA GLU A 252 -49.91 21.85 15.08
C GLU A 252 -50.77 23.12 14.92
N ALA A 253 -50.59 23.84 13.82
CA ALA A 253 -51.37 25.03 13.48
C ALA A 253 -52.87 24.75 13.30
N SER A 254 -53.25 23.48 13.08
CA SER A 254 -54.61 22.99 12.89
C SER A 254 -55.39 22.79 14.20
N LEU A 255 -54.72 22.78 15.37
CA LEU A 255 -55.35 22.49 16.65
C LEU A 255 -56.37 23.57 17.05
N PRO A 256 -57.50 23.19 17.68
CA PRO A 256 -58.46 24.16 18.21
C PRO A 256 -57.82 25.11 19.24
N ILE A 257 -58.14 26.41 19.16
CA ILE A 257 -57.52 27.44 20.00
C ILE A 257 -57.68 27.18 21.50
N GLU A 258 -58.80 26.59 21.91
CA GLU A 258 -59.08 26.22 23.31
C GLU A 258 -58.10 25.13 23.79
N THR A 259 -57.80 24.15 22.94
CA THR A 259 -56.82 23.10 23.22
C THR A 259 -55.41 23.69 23.31
N ILE A 260 -55.03 24.58 22.39
CA ILE A 260 -53.73 25.27 22.42
C ILE A 260 -53.57 26.06 23.72
N ARG A 261 -54.62 26.79 24.17
CA ARG A 261 -54.60 27.52 25.44
C ARG A 261 -54.36 26.57 26.62
N SER A 262 -55.12 25.48 26.70
CA SER A 262 -54.98 24.52 27.80
C SER A 262 -53.62 23.81 27.81
N LEU A 263 -53.05 23.51 26.65
CA LEU A 263 -51.69 22.96 26.55
C LEU A 263 -50.65 23.99 27.01
N ALA A 264 -50.76 25.25 26.60
CA ALA A 264 -49.83 26.30 27.01
C ALA A 264 -49.94 26.65 28.51
N GLU A 265 -51.10 26.50 29.13
CA GLU A 265 -51.26 26.59 30.58
C GLU A 265 -50.58 25.41 31.31
N ALA A 266 -50.55 24.24 30.67
CA ALA A 266 -50.01 22.99 31.19
C ALA A 266 -48.52 22.76 30.90
N THR A 267 -47.79 23.73 30.35
CA THR A 267 -46.36 23.61 30.00
C THR A 267 -45.56 24.87 30.38
N ASP A 268 -44.22 24.75 30.37
CA ASP A 268 -43.31 25.90 30.51
C ASP A 268 -43.33 26.80 29.28
N PHE A 269 -43.43 26.19 28.09
CA PHE A 269 -43.62 26.84 26.80
C PHE A 269 -44.21 25.87 25.78
N VAL A 270 -44.71 26.40 24.67
CA VAL A 270 -45.16 25.64 23.51
C VAL A 270 -44.31 26.00 22.30
N VAL A 271 -44.12 25.02 21.41
CA VAL A 271 -43.49 25.24 20.11
C VAL A 271 -44.59 25.25 19.06
N LEU A 272 -44.93 26.44 18.55
CA LEU A 272 -45.97 26.59 17.53
C LEU A 272 -45.37 26.31 16.15
N MET A 273 -45.75 25.20 15.51
CA MET A 273 -45.23 24.80 14.21
C MET A 273 -45.86 25.67 13.11
N LEU A 274 -45.10 26.64 12.61
CA LEU A 274 -45.52 27.59 11.58
C LEU A 274 -45.04 27.14 10.19
N TYR A 275 -45.30 25.88 9.87
CA TYR A 275 -45.03 25.24 8.58
C TYR A 275 -46.06 24.14 8.31
N ASP A 276 -45.98 23.51 7.14
CA ASP A 276 -46.97 22.54 6.64
C ASP A 276 -48.39 23.13 6.43
N GLU A 277 -48.49 24.39 5.98
CA GLU A 277 -49.73 24.93 5.37
C GLU A 277 -50.18 24.03 4.20
N HIS A 278 -49.19 23.59 3.43
CA HIS A 278 -49.26 22.52 2.45
C HIS A 278 -48.24 21.44 2.84
N TYR A 279 -48.64 20.17 2.82
CA TYR A 279 -47.89 19.02 3.34
C TYR A 279 -47.80 17.90 2.29
N GLN A 280 -46.98 16.87 2.54
CA GLN A 280 -46.64 15.81 1.58
C GLN A 280 -47.83 15.18 0.85
N THR A 281 -48.91 14.84 1.56
CA THR A 281 -50.10 14.18 0.99
C THR A 281 -51.20 15.16 0.58
N GLY A 282 -50.97 16.46 0.77
CA GLY A 282 -51.88 17.54 0.41
C GLY A 282 -51.67 18.07 -1.01
N ALA A 283 -52.45 19.10 -1.37
CA ALA A 283 -52.30 19.78 -2.65
C ALA A 283 -51.01 20.62 -2.70
N PRO A 284 -50.35 20.78 -3.87
CA PRO A 284 -49.19 21.64 -4.03
C PRO A 284 -49.48 23.08 -3.61
N GLY A 285 -48.50 23.74 -2.99
CA GLY A 285 -48.61 25.13 -2.57
C GLY A 285 -47.52 25.57 -1.60
N PRO A 286 -47.56 26.83 -1.13
CA PRO A 286 -46.57 27.36 -0.22
C PRO A 286 -46.56 26.60 1.11
N ILE A 287 -45.41 26.06 1.48
CA ILE A 287 -45.25 25.28 2.72
C ILE A 287 -45.59 26.10 3.96
N ALA A 288 -45.30 27.41 3.93
CA ALA A 288 -45.62 28.33 5.02
C ALA A 288 -45.72 29.76 4.48
N SER A 289 -46.87 30.15 3.93
CA SER A 289 -47.04 31.52 3.43
C SER A 289 -46.99 32.53 4.58
N ILE A 290 -46.36 33.70 4.35
CA ILE A 290 -46.20 34.73 5.39
C ILE A 290 -47.55 35.21 5.95
N ARG A 291 -48.60 35.16 5.12
CA ARG A 291 -49.95 35.55 5.52
C ARG A 291 -50.54 34.53 6.49
N TRP A 292 -50.49 33.25 6.13
CA TRP A 292 -51.00 32.17 6.95
C TRP A 292 -50.25 32.08 8.27
N SER A 293 -48.91 32.09 8.24
CA SER A 293 -48.08 32.00 9.44
C SER A 293 -48.33 33.18 10.39
N GLY A 294 -48.48 34.39 9.84
CA GLY A 294 -48.85 35.58 10.61
C GLY A 294 -50.25 35.45 11.24
N GLN A 295 -51.25 34.97 10.49
CA GLN A 295 -52.62 34.80 11.00
C GLN A 295 -52.71 33.76 12.12
N VAL A 296 -52.06 32.60 11.95
CA VAL A 296 -51.98 31.55 12.98
C VAL A 296 -51.33 32.09 14.23
N LEU A 297 -50.16 32.75 14.10
CA LEU A 297 -49.46 33.31 15.25
C LEU A 297 -50.30 34.38 15.97
N HIS A 298 -50.91 35.32 15.24
CA HIS A 298 -51.78 36.32 15.84
C HIS A 298 -53.00 35.72 16.54
N ALA A 299 -53.59 34.66 15.99
CA ALA A 299 -54.70 33.95 16.62
C ALA A 299 -54.28 33.31 17.96
N VAL A 300 -53.11 32.67 17.99
CA VAL A 300 -52.54 32.06 19.22
C VAL A 300 -52.21 33.11 20.27
N LEU A 301 -51.56 34.22 19.88
CA LEU A 301 -51.12 35.27 20.82
C LEU A 301 -52.27 36.08 21.45
N ARG A 302 -53.50 35.95 20.96
CA ARG A 302 -54.69 36.52 21.64
C ARG A 302 -55.01 35.79 22.95
N TYR A 303 -54.61 34.53 23.08
CA TYR A 303 -54.99 33.66 24.19
C TYR A 303 -53.79 33.06 24.94
N VAL A 304 -52.62 33.01 24.32
CA VAL A 304 -51.38 32.50 24.92
C VAL A 304 -50.38 33.65 25.09
N PRO A 305 -49.79 33.83 26.28
CA PRO A 305 -48.77 34.85 26.49
C PRO A 305 -47.59 34.68 25.53
N PRO A 306 -47.10 35.74 24.84
CA PRO A 306 -45.99 35.64 23.90
C PRO A 306 -44.73 35.00 24.50
N GLN A 307 -44.46 35.21 25.79
CA GLN A 307 -43.31 34.65 26.50
C GLN A 307 -43.39 33.12 26.70
N LYS A 308 -44.54 32.49 26.42
CA LYS A 308 -44.71 31.03 26.39
C LYS A 308 -44.63 30.44 24.99
N VAL A 309 -44.56 31.26 23.94
CA VAL A 309 -44.58 30.77 22.55
C VAL A 309 -43.17 30.79 21.97
N VAL A 310 -42.66 29.64 21.58
CA VAL A 310 -41.51 29.49 20.68
C VAL A 310 -42.08 29.20 19.30
N VAL A 311 -41.64 29.90 18.26
CA VAL A 311 -42.09 29.60 16.88
C VAL A 311 -41.21 28.50 16.27
N GLY A 312 -41.82 27.41 15.83
CA GLY A 312 -41.18 26.40 14.99
C GLY A 312 -41.20 26.86 13.55
N LEU A 313 -40.01 27.07 12.98
CA LEU A 313 -39.82 27.49 11.60
C LEU A 313 -39.02 26.41 10.86
N ALA A 314 -39.42 26.15 9.62
CA ALA A 314 -38.85 25.09 8.83
C ALA A 314 -37.90 25.57 7.73
N ASN A 315 -37.02 24.67 7.28
CA ASN A 315 -36.15 24.89 6.14
C ASN A 315 -35.93 23.59 5.35
N TYR A 316 -36.80 23.37 4.38
CA TYR A 316 -36.81 22.23 3.47
C TYR A 316 -37.66 22.60 2.25
N ALA A 317 -37.73 21.73 1.26
CA ALA A 317 -38.61 21.86 0.12
C ALA A 317 -39.49 20.62 -0.05
N TYR A 318 -40.62 20.81 -0.72
CA TYR A 318 -41.46 19.72 -1.19
C TYR A 318 -41.53 19.76 -2.71
N ASP A 319 -41.44 18.59 -3.33
CA ASP A 319 -41.57 18.39 -4.76
C ASP A 319 -42.78 17.51 -5.06
N TRP A 320 -43.84 18.13 -5.58
CA TRP A 320 -45.07 17.45 -5.93
C TRP A 320 -45.06 17.03 -7.40
N VAL A 321 -45.50 15.80 -7.64
CA VAL A 321 -45.87 15.28 -8.96
C VAL A 321 -47.29 14.75 -8.91
N GLU A 322 -48.07 14.99 -9.97
CA GLU A 322 -49.48 14.64 -10.01
C GLU A 322 -49.71 13.14 -9.71
N GLY A 323 -50.61 12.85 -8.76
CA GLY A 323 -50.98 11.49 -8.37
C GLY A 323 -50.06 10.80 -7.36
N HIS A 324 -49.00 11.46 -6.88
CA HIS A 324 -48.08 10.92 -5.87
C HIS A 324 -47.91 11.88 -4.68
N PRO A 325 -47.61 11.37 -3.47
CA PRO A 325 -47.18 12.22 -2.35
C PRO A 325 -45.91 13.00 -2.69
N ALA A 326 -45.79 14.22 -2.17
CA ALA A 326 -44.62 15.06 -2.36
C ALA A 326 -43.37 14.44 -1.72
N GLU A 327 -42.25 14.57 -2.43
CA GLU A 327 -40.94 14.21 -1.90
C GLU A 327 -40.39 15.37 -1.05
N VAL A 328 -39.83 15.06 0.13
CA VAL A 328 -39.12 16.06 0.94
C VAL A 328 -37.72 16.20 0.40
N LEU A 329 -37.29 17.43 0.13
CA LEU A 329 -35.96 17.76 -0.35
C LEU A 329 -35.26 18.70 0.63
N SER A 330 -33.95 18.56 0.73
CA SER A 330 -33.13 19.63 1.28
C SER A 330 -33.15 20.86 0.36
N PHE A 331 -32.72 22.00 0.89
CA PHE A 331 -32.50 23.21 0.11
C PHE A 331 -31.54 22.98 -1.06
N SER A 332 -30.43 22.23 -0.85
CA SER A 332 -29.47 21.96 -1.93
C SER A 332 -30.07 21.04 -3.00
N GLN A 333 -30.78 19.97 -2.60
CA GLN A 333 -31.44 19.05 -3.52
C GLN A 333 -32.48 19.77 -4.40
N ALA A 334 -33.27 20.69 -3.82
CA ALA A 334 -34.21 21.50 -4.58
C ALA A 334 -33.52 22.38 -5.64
N LEU A 335 -32.45 23.10 -5.24
CA LEU A 335 -31.67 23.92 -6.16
C LEU A 335 -30.98 23.11 -7.26
N MET A 336 -30.58 21.88 -6.95
CA MET A 336 -30.01 20.94 -7.89
C MET A 336 -31.04 20.46 -8.92
N ARG A 337 -32.28 20.18 -8.52
CA ARG A 337 -33.37 19.90 -9.47
C ARG A 337 -33.63 21.08 -10.39
N ALA A 338 -33.69 22.29 -9.83
CA ALA A 338 -33.81 23.53 -10.60
C ALA A 338 -32.69 23.66 -11.65
N ARG A 339 -31.44 23.42 -11.24
CA ARG A 339 -30.27 23.48 -12.12
C ARG A 339 -30.28 22.39 -13.18
N ASP A 340 -30.60 21.15 -12.83
CA ASP A 340 -30.38 20.00 -13.71
C ASP A 340 -31.51 19.87 -14.74
N TYR A 341 -32.77 20.07 -14.34
CA TYR A 341 -33.92 20.01 -15.25
C TYR A 341 -34.14 21.29 -16.07
N ARG A 342 -33.53 22.41 -15.67
CA ARG A 342 -33.57 23.69 -16.42
C ARG A 342 -32.18 24.29 -16.65
N ALA A 343 -31.21 23.43 -16.96
CA ALA A 343 -29.79 23.79 -17.08
C ALA A 343 -29.46 24.88 -18.12
N ASP A 344 -30.32 25.05 -19.13
CA ASP A 344 -30.10 26.02 -20.21
C ASP A 344 -30.58 27.44 -19.83
N GLU A 345 -31.11 27.63 -18.62
CA GLU A 345 -31.60 28.89 -18.11
C GLU A 345 -30.82 29.38 -16.88
N PRO A 346 -30.54 30.69 -16.78
CA PRO A 346 -29.89 31.22 -15.59
C PRO A 346 -30.80 31.08 -14.35
N PRO A 347 -30.24 30.96 -13.14
CA PRO A 347 -31.03 30.75 -11.91
C PRO A 347 -32.14 31.79 -11.72
N SER A 348 -31.89 33.04 -12.13
CA SER A 348 -32.82 34.17 -12.07
C SER A 348 -34.07 34.04 -12.93
N LYS A 349 -34.12 33.06 -13.85
CA LYS A 349 -35.31 32.71 -14.64
C LYS A 349 -35.97 31.41 -14.19
N VAL A 350 -35.30 30.64 -13.35
CA VAL A 350 -35.76 29.32 -12.91
C VAL A 350 -36.47 29.44 -11.57
N ILE A 351 -35.80 30.00 -10.56
CA ILE A 351 -36.37 30.20 -9.23
C ILE A 351 -37.19 31.48 -9.25
N ASP A 352 -38.49 31.34 -9.01
CA ASP A 352 -39.40 32.45 -8.79
C ASP A 352 -39.60 32.68 -7.28
N PHE A 353 -40.04 33.88 -6.91
CA PHE A 353 -40.36 34.24 -5.53
C PHE A 353 -41.79 34.74 -5.47
N ASP A 354 -42.68 33.94 -4.88
CA ASP A 354 -44.11 34.25 -4.93
C ASP A 354 -44.41 35.53 -4.12
N PRO A 355 -45.05 36.55 -4.73
CA PRO A 355 -45.22 37.86 -4.10
C PRO A 355 -46.28 37.88 -2.99
N PHE A 356 -47.03 36.79 -2.77
CA PHE A 356 -48.05 36.68 -1.72
C PHE A 356 -47.59 35.77 -0.59
N ALA A 357 -46.98 34.64 -0.92
CA ALA A 357 -46.44 33.70 0.05
C ALA A 357 -45.13 34.22 0.65
N LEU A 358 -44.33 34.94 -0.14
CA LEU A 358 -42.94 35.30 0.14
C LEU A 358 -42.05 34.07 0.35
N ASN A 359 -42.31 33.02 -0.43
CA ASN A 359 -41.56 31.78 -0.49
C ASN A 359 -41.06 31.57 -1.92
N ALA A 360 -39.91 30.89 -2.06
CA ALA A 360 -39.39 30.55 -3.38
C ALA A 360 -40.09 29.30 -3.95
N THR A 361 -40.23 29.28 -5.28
CA THR A 361 -40.89 28.19 -6.01
C THR A 361 -40.36 28.07 -7.43
N PHE A 362 -40.45 26.88 -8.02
CA PHE A 362 -40.20 26.66 -9.44
C PHE A 362 -40.92 25.40 -9.92
N GLU A 363 -41.00 25.25 -11.23
CA GLU A 363 -41.56 24.07 -11.88
C GLU A 363 -40.56 23.48 -12.86
N TYR A 364 -40.65 22.17 -13.08
CA TYR A 364 -39.89 21.48 -14.11
C TYR A 364 -40.65 20.27 -14.67
N MET A 365 -40.14 19.69 -15.75
CA MET A 365 -40.62 18.43 -16.32
C MET A 365 -39.55 17.37 -16.15
N ASP A 366 -39.93 16.20 -15.64
CA ASP A 366 -38.98 15.08 -15.51
C ASP A 366 -38.71 14.39 -16.86
N GLU A 367 -37.85 13.37 -16.86
CA GLU A 367 -37.48 12.59 -18.05
C GLU A 367 -38.68 11.87 -18.70
N GLN A 368 -39.76 11.67 -17.95
CA GLN A 368 -40.98 10.98 -18.37
C GLN A 368 -42.05 11.98 -18.85
N GLY A 369 -41.75 13.28 -18.84
CA GLY A 369 -42.67 14.35 -19.23
C GLY A 369 -43.72 14.69 -18.18
N ARG A 370 -43.53 14.26 -16.92
CA ARG A 370 -44.43 14.61 -15.80
C ARG A 370 -44.05 15.98 -15.26
N ARG A 371 -45.05 16.79 -14.92
CA ARG A 371 -44.86 18.12 -14.35
C ARG A 371 -44.64 18.02 -12.84
N HIS A 372 -43.60 18.71 -12.38
CA HIS A 372 -43.24 18.85 -10.99
C HIS A 372 -43.42 20.30 -10.54
N GLU A 373 -43.99 20.50 -9.35
CA GLU A 373 -44.13 21.80 -8.69
C GLU A 373 -43.36 21.77 -7.36
N VAL A 374 -42.37 22.65 -7.23
CA VAL A 374 -41.49 22.70 -6.06
C VAL A 374 -41.71 23.99 -5.29
N TRP A 375 -41.98 23.88 -4.00
CA TRP A 375 -41.99 25.00 -3.06
C TRP A 375 -40.90 24.79 -2.02
N MET A 376 -40.20 25.87 -1.66
CA MET A 376 -39.09 25.79 -0.71
C MET A 376 -39.21 26.82 0.41
N LEU A 377 -38.86 26.38 1.61
CA LEU A 377 -38.54 27.24 2.74
C LEU A 377 -37.01 27.36 2.83
N ASP A 378 -36.51 28.58 2.67
CA ASP A 378 -35.09 28.90 2.68
C ASP A 378 -34.77 29.93 3.80
N ALA A 379 -33.54 30.43 3.88
CA ALA A 379 -33.22 31.39 4.93
C ALA A 379 -34.00 32.72 4.78
N ILE A 380 -34.57 33.01 3.60
CA ILE A 380 -35.37 34.21 3.35
C ILE A 380 -36.79 34.06 3.89
N SER A 381 -37.45 32.94 3.60
CA SER A 381 -38.77 32.65 4.19
C SER A 381 -38.65 32.58 5.72
N PHE A 382 -37.60 31.93 6.23
CA PHE A 382 -37.28 31.90 7.66
C PHE A 382 -37.10 33.30 8.23
N TYR A 383 -36.30 34.15 7.57
CA TYR A 383 -36.11 35.54 7.96
C TYR A 383 -37.45 36.29 8.04
N ASN A 384 -38.29 36.17 7.02
CA ASN A 384 -39.58 36.85 6.96
C ASN A 384 -40.52 36.42 8.09
N GLN A 385 -40.65 35.10 8.33
CA GLN A 385 -41.46 34.57 9.41
C GLN A 385 -40.94 35.04 10.78
N TRP A 386 -39.61 34.98 10.99
CA TRP A 386 -38.98 35.47 12.22
C TRP A 386 -39.14 36.98 12.40
N GLN A 387 -39.07 37.78 11.32
CA GLN A 387 -39.30 39.22 11.36
C GLN A 387 -40.68 39.58 11.90
N VAL A 388 -41.71 38.83 11.50
CA VAL A 388 -43.07 39.01 12.02
C VAL A 388 -43.14 38.54 13.48
N ALA A 389 -42.68 37.34 13.77
CA ALA A 389 -42.80 36.74 15.10
C ALA A 389 -42.08 37.55 16.19
N ARG A 390 -40.84 37.97 15.95
CA ARG A 390 -40.03 38.73 16.92
C ARG A 390 -40.66 40.08 17.30
N ARG A 391 -41.38 40.73 16.38
CA ARG A 391 -42.06 42.00 16.65
C ARG A 391 -43.24 41.85 17.59
N LEU A 392 -43.81 40.65 17.65
CA LEU A 392 -44.90 40.27 18.55
C LEU A 392 -44.38 39.78 19.92
N GLY A 393 -43.06 39.76 20.13
CA GLY A 393 -42.46 39.50 21.44
C GLY A 393 -42.53 38.04 21.91
N VAL A 394 -42.55 37.10 20.96
CA VAL A 394 -42.50 35.66 21.26
C VAL A 394 -41.21 35.28 22.00
N ARG A 395 -41.20 34.16 22.73
CA ARG A 395 -40.05 33.69 23.54
C ARG A 395 -38.79 33.47 22.70
N GLY A 396 -38.95 32.99 21.48
CA GLY A 396 -37.85 32.70 20.57
C GLY A 396 -38.26 31.80 19.40
N VAL A 397 -37.29 31.10 18.82
CA VAL A 397 -37.46 30.31 17.59
C VAL A 397 -36.83 28.93 17.70
N SER A 398 -37.39 27.97 16.98
CA SER A 398 -36.80 26.65 16.77
C SER A 398 -36.73 26.31 15.27
N LEU A 399 -35.66 25.62 14.86
CA LEU A 399 -35.44 25.18 13.48
C LEU A 399 -35.82 23.70 13.29
N TRP A 400 -36.68 23.42 12.31
CA TRP A 400 -36.98 22.09 11.79
C TRP A 400 -36.52 21.96 10.32
N VAL A 401 -35.52 21.18 9.96
CA VAL A 401 -34.61 20.40 10.81
C VAL A 401 -33.17 20.57 10.27
N PRO A 402 -32.17 20.79 11.15
CA PRO A 402 -30.75 20.69 10.82
C PRO A 402 -30.41 19.53 9.88
N GLY A 403 -29.73 19.85 8.79
CA GLY A 403 -29.34 18.96 7.70
C GLY A 403 -30.08 19.22 6.38
N LEU A 404 -31.25 19.87 6.40
CA LEU A 404 -32.03 20.18 5.20
C LEU A 404 -31.99 21.66 4.79
N GLU A 405 -31.43 22.52 5.64
CA GLU A 405 -31.57 23.98 5.53
C GLU A 405 -30.71 24.65 4.46
N ASP A 406 -31.13 25.85 4.06
CA ASP A 406 -30.24 26.90 3.56
C ASP A 406 -29.25 27.27 4.67
N PRO A 407 -27.94 27.01 4.49
CA PRO A 407 -26.96 27.18 5.55
C PRO A 407 -26.81 28.64 6.00
N SER A 408 -27.25 29.61 5.19
CA SER A 408 -27.23 31.02 5.59
C SER A 408 -28.23 31.33 6.72
N VAL A 409 -29.18 30.44 7.04
CA VAL A 409 -30.10 30.60 8.18
C VAL A 409 -29.37 30.73 9.52
N TRP A 410 -28.21 30.08 9.65
CA TRP A 410 -27.37 30.14 10.85
C TRP A 410 -26.76 31.52 11.10
N SER A 411 -26.71 32.40 10.08
CA SER A 411 -26.38 33.82 10.29
C SER A 411 -27.50 34.63 10.95
N LEU A 412 -28.72 34.08 11.01
CA LEU A 412 -29.90 34.66 11.65
C LEU A 412 -30.14 34.06 13.03
N LEU A 413 -29.96 32.74 13.14
CA LEU A 413 -30.13 31.97 14.36
C LEU A 413 -28.88 32.11 15.22
N ASP A 414 -28.79 33.17 16.01
CA ASP A 414 -27.69 33.37 16.95
C ASP A 414 -28.23 33.78 18.33
N ARG A 415 -27.90 33.01 19.37
CA ARG A 415 -28.39 33.26 20.75
C ARG A 415 -28.03 34.65 21.32
N HIS A 416 -27.05 35.34 20.75
CA HIS A 416 -26.62 36.68 21.18
C HIS A 416 -27.18 37.80 20.28
N HIS A 417 -27.59 37.48 19.05
CA HIS A 417 -28.00 38.47 18.04
C HIS A 417 -29.38 38.21 17.40
N LEU A 418 -30.19 37.32 17.98
CA LEU A 418 -31.50 36.92 17.44
C LEU A 418 -32.47 38.10 17.19
N ASP A 419 -32.42 39.13 18.05
CA ASP A 419 -33.25 40.35 17.92
C ASP A 419 -32.69 41.38 16.92
N HIS A 420 -31.50 41.17 16.36
CA HIS A 420 -30.86 42.04 15.37
C HIS A 420 -30.23 41.24 14.21
N PRO A 421 -31.03 40.51 13.43
CA PRO A 421 -30.53 39.66 12.36
C PRO A 421 -29.90 40.48 11.23
N THR A 422 -28.74 40.04 10.75
CA THR A 422 -27.99 40.71 9.68
C THR A 422 -28.41 40.19 8.31
N VAL A 423 -29.41 40.83 7.70
CA VAL A 423 -30.01 40.41 6.41
C VAL A 423 -29.02 40.38 5.25
N SER A 424 -27.99 41.22 5.29
CA SER A 424 -26.96 41.25 4.24
C SER A 424 -26.15 39.95 4.17
N ALA A 425 -26.05 39.19 5.28
CA ALA A 425 -25.38 37.90 5.32
C ALA A 425 -26.09 36.84 4.45
N LEU A 426 -27.40 37.02 4.20
CA LEU A 426 -28.19 36.11 3.37
C LEU A 426 -27.92 36.26 1.86
N ARG A 427 -27.16 37.26 1.41
CA ARG A 427 -26.82 37.45 -0.02
C ARG A 427 -25.87 36.40 -0.56
N THR A 428 -25.07 35.79 0.31
CA THR A 428 -24.10 34.76 -0.05
C THR A 428 -24.44 33.47 0.67
N ILE A 429 -24.44 32.36 -0.07
CA ILE A 429 -24.75 31.04 0.49
C ILE A 429 -23.47 30.20 0.46
N HIS A 430 -23.06 29.73 1.64
CA HIS A 430 -21.89 28.88 1.82
C HIS A 430 -22.24 27.75 2.79
N TYR A 431 -22.01 26.52 2.35
CA TYR A 431 -22.15 25.35 3.20
C TYR A 431 -20.97 25.26 4.18
N PRO A 432 -21.21 25.22 5.50
CA PRO A 432 -20.15 25.09 6.50
C PRO A 432 -19.64 23.64 6.63
N PHE A 433 -20.33 22.69 6.00
CA PHE A 433 -19.96 21.29 5.87
C PHE A 433 -19.97 20.92 4.39
N ASP A 434 -19.01 20.11 3.98
CA ASP A 434 -18.74 19.95 2.55
C ASP A 434 -19.52 18.81 1.90
N ILE A 435 -20.41 18.06 2.56
CA ILE A 435 -20.92 16.78 2.00
C ILE A 435 -22.44 16.66 2.17
N GLU A 436 -23.09 16.21 1.11
CA GLU A 436 -24.50 15.85 1.09
C GLU A 436 -24.75 14.66 0.15
N PHE A 437 -25.76 13.84 0.47
CA PHE A 437 -26.14 12.68 -0.31
C PHE A 437 -27.45 12.87 -1.06
N ASP A 438 -27.54 12.28 -2.24
CA ASP A 438 -28.71 12.34 -3.11
C ASP A 438 -29.05 10.95 -3.67
N GLY A 439 -30.22 10.42 -3.26
CA GLY A 439 -30.70 9.06 -3.54
C GLY A 439 -30.48 8.07 -2.38
N GLU A 440 -30.69 6.77 -2.62
CA GLU A 440 -30.46 5.66 -1.66
C GLU A 440 -29.66 4.53 -2.32
N GLY A 441 -28.68 3.95 -1.61
CA GLY A 441 -27.85 2.82 -2.05
C GLY A 441 -26.35 3.09 -1.94
N GLU A 442 -25.54 2.12 -2.35
CA GLU A 442 -24.08 2.14 -2.14
C GLU A 442 -23.25 2.38 -3.42
N ILE A 443 -23.88 2.76 -4.53
CA ILE A 443 -23.16 3.13 -5.75
C ILE A 443 -22.99 4.64 -5.77
N LEU A 444 -21.77 5.13 -5.60
CA LEU A 444 -21.43 6.53 -5.32
C LEU A 444 -20.72 7.19 -6.52
N THR A 445 -21.13 8.42 -6.84
CA THR A 445 -20.41 9.31 -7.76
C THR A 445 -20.51 10.75 -7.31
N LEU A 446 -19.48 11.56 -7.60
CA LEU A 446 -19.56 13.00 -7.39
C LEU A 446 -20.53 13.63 -8.41
N ARG A 447 -21.61 14.26 -7.94
CA ARG A 447 -22.60 14.99 -8.76
C ARG A 447 -22.30 16.49 -8.84
N ALA A 448 -21.83 17.10 -7.75
CA ALA A 448 -21.41 18.50 -7.73
C ALA A 448 -20.25 18.71 -6.75
N ALA A 449 -19.32 19.59 -7.12
CA ALA A 449 -18.26 20.05 -6.22
C ALA A 449 -18.70 21.32 -5.46
N PRO A 450 -18.05 21.64 -4.32
CA PRO A 450 -18.38 22.83 -3.55
C PRO A 450 -18.33 24.12 -4.35
N ALA A 451 -19.43 24.88 -4.33
CA ALA A 451 -19.54 26.18 -4.96
C ALA A 451 -20.31 27.17 -4.08
N ARG A 452 -19.86 28.42 -4.08
CA ARG A 452 -20.56 29.51 -3.38
C ARG A 452 -21.77 29.98 -4.18
N GLY A 453 -22.89 30.16 -3.50
CA GLY A 453 -24.11 30.72 -4.06
C GLY A 453 -24.21 32.23 -3.86
N GLU A 454 -24.98 32.88 -4.72
CA GLU A 454 -25.19 34.32 -4.70
C GLU A 454 -26.64 34.66 -5.04
N ARG A 455 -27.26 35.53 -4.23
CA ARG A 455 -28.60 36.08 -4.45
C ARG A 455 -28.68 37.56 -4.07
N THR A 456 -29.55 38.30 -4.75
CA THR A 456 -29.92 39.66 -4.38
C THR A 456 -31.30 39.70 -3.73
N LEU A 457 -31.47 40.63 -2.79
CA LEU A 457 -32.66 40.73 -1.94
C LEU A 457 -33.27 42.13 -2.08
N GLU A 458 -34.59 42.20 -2.27
CA GLU A 458 -35.38 43.42 -2.19
C GLU A 458 -36.12 43.47 -0.84
N LEU A 459 -35.84 44.49 -0.02
CA LEU A 459 -36.47 44.68 1.29
C LEU A 459 -37.51 45.78 1.22
N ASP A 460 -38.67 45.55 1.84
CA ASP A 460 -39.64 46.62 2.06
C ASP A 460 -39.16 47.54 3.19
N PRO A 461 -39.05 48.86 2.97
CA PRO A 461 -38.47 49.78 3.97
C PRO A 461 -39.34 49.95 5.22
N ALA A 462 -40.65 49.66 5.13
CA ALA A 462 -41.58 49.90 6.23
C ALA A 462 -41.75 48.67 7.14
N THR A 463 -41.77 47.47 6.56
CA THR A 463 -41.88 46.19 7.27
C THR A 463 -40.55 45.48 7.44
N GLY A 464 -39.48 45.86 6.73
CA GLY A 464 -38.21 45.15 6.73
C GLY A 464 -38.27 43.74 6.14
N LEU A 465 -39.43 43.29 5.64
CA LEU A 465 -39.57 41.96 5.03
C LEU A 465 -38.84 41.90 3.70
N CYS A 466 -38.21 40.77 3.43
CA CYS A 466 -37.71 40.43 2.11
C CYS A 466 -38.86 39.99 1.22
N THR A 467 -38.83 40.52 0.01
CA THR A 467 -40.07 40.87 -0.65
C THR A 467 -39.97 40.57 -2.15
N ASP A 468 -38.72 40.42 -2.62
CA ASP A 468 -38.32 39.74 -3.84
C ASP A 468 -36.89 39.19 -3.64
N VAL A 469 -36.55 38.10 -4.33
CA VAL A 469 -35.24 37.44 -4.29
C VAL A 469 -34.85 37.02 -5.71
N VAL A 470 -33.62 37.35 -6.11
CA VAL A 470 -33.07 36.91 -7.41
C VAL A 470 -31.80 36.11 -7.18
N TYR A 471 -31.82 34.83 -7.53
CA TYR A 471 -30.63 33.98 -7.52
C TYR A 471 -29.75 34.26 -8.75
N HIS A 472 -28.46 34.46 -8.53
CA HIS A 472 -27.46 34.67 -9.58
C HIS A 472 -26.60 33.42 -9.80
N ARG A 473 -26.33 32.68 -8.73
CA ARG A 473 -25.52 31.46 -8.76
C ARG A 473 -26.03 30.44 -7.75
N TYR A 474 -26.18 29.19 -8.18
CA TYR A 474 -26.51 28.07 -7.30
C TYR A 474 -25.33 27.74 -6.37
N PRO A 475 -25.54 27.66 -5.04
CA PRO A 475 -24.59 27.03 -4.12
C PRO A 475 -24.61 25.51 -4.25
N SER A 476 -23.52 24.85 -3.86
CA SER A 476 -23.48 23.38 -3.69
C SER A 476 -22.41 22.97 -2.67
N PRO A 477 -22.63 21.91 -1.87
CA PRO A 477 -21.55 21.16 -1.20
C PRO A 477 -20.92 20.15 -2.19
N TYR A 478 -20.04 19.25 -1.72
CA TYR A 478 -19.82 17.95 -2.38
C TYR A 478 -21.13 17.19 -2.33
N LEU A 479 -21.84 17.18 -3.44
CA LEU A 479 -23.04 16.38 -3.58
C LEU A 479 -22.64 15.01 -4.13
N ILE A 480 -22.76 13.98 -3.29
CA ILE A 480 -22.53 12.60 -3.66
C ILE A 480 -23.87 12.00 -4.05
N ARG A 481 -23.99 11.62 -5.32
CA ARG A 481 -25.15 10.86 -5.77
C ARG A 481 -24.95 9.41 -5.38
N ARG A 482 -25.98 8.80 -4.81
CA ARG A 482 -26.03 7.39 -4.43
C ARG A 482 -27.27 6.68 -4.99
N TRP A 483 -27.12 5.46 -5.48
CA TRP A 483 -28.23 4.66 -5.98
C TRP A 483 -27.97 3.16 -5.83
N GLY A 484 -28.98 2.34 -6.16
CA GLY A 484 -28.88 0.88 -6.17
C GLY A 484 -29.66 0.19 -5.04
N TYR A 485 -30.34 0.95 -4.17
CA TYR A 485 -31.11 0.34 -3.10
C TYR A 485 -32.37 -0.41 -3.60
N HIS A 486 -32.50 -1.68 -3.22
CA HIS A 486 -33.68 -2.50 -3.52
C HIS A 486 -34.01 -3.45 -2.36
N PRO A 487 -35.26 -3.47 -1.85
CA PRO A 487 -35.65 -4.40 -0.79
C PRO A 487 -35.40 -5.86 -1.19
N LYS A 488 -34.80 -6.66 -0.29
CA LYS A 488 -34.55 -8.11 -0.48
C LYS A 488 -33.66 -8.47 -1.68
N VAL A 489 -32.83 -7.54 -2.13
CA VAL A 489 -31.77 -7.81 -3.12
C VAL A 489 -30.42 -7.66 -2.41
N VAL A 490 -29.41 -8.45 -2.74
CA VAL A 490 -28.06 -8.30 -2.16
C VAL A 490 -26.96 -8.62 -3.16
N ALA A 491 -25.87 -7.85 -3.14
CA ALA A 491 -24.63 -8.15 -3.83
C ALA A 491 -23.56 -8.58 -2.83
N LEU A 492 -22.87 -9.68 -3.13
CA LEU A 492 -21.67 -10.08 -2.40
C LEU A 492 -20.46 -9.42 -3.06
N THR A 493 -19.66 -8.71 -2.27
CA THR A 493 -18.41 -8.12 -2.71
C THR A 493 -17.23 -8.65 -1.91
N PHE A 494 -16.06 -8.76 -2.55
CA PHE A 494 -14.84 -9.28 -1.94
C PHE A 494 -13.66 -8.34 -2.19
N ASP A 495 -12.99 -7.96 -1.10
CA ASP A 495 -11.83 -7.08 -1.12
C ASP A 495 -10.53 -7.83 -0.79
N ASP A 496 -9.41 -7.18 -1.07
CA ASP A 496 -8.02 -7.63 -0.84
C ASP A 496 -7.48 -8.77 -1.72
N GLY A 497 -8.32 -9.45 -2.48
CA GLY A 497 -7.90 -10.55 -3.34
C GLY A 497 -7.12 -10.14 -4.59
N PRO A 498 -6.73 -11.12 -5.42
CA PRO A 498 -6.89 -12.56 -5.20
C PRO A 498 -5.80 -13.16 -4.27
N ASP A 499 -6.18 -14.02 -3.33
CA ASP A 499 -5.28 -14.85 -2.51
C ASP A 499 -5.29 -16.32 -3.02
N PRO A 500 -4.13 -16.99 -3.15
CA PRO A 500 -4.03 -18.32 -3.73
C PRO A 500 -4.64 -19.44 -2.87
N ARG A 501 -4.97 -19.18 -1.60
CA ARG A 501 -5.57 -20.14 -0.68
C ARG A 501 -7.08 -19.93 -0.53
N TYR A 502 -7.53 -18.68 -0.40
CA TYR A 502 -8.94 -18.39 -0.05
C TYR A 502 -9.83 -18.06 -1.26
N THR A 503 -9.36 -17.25 -2.22
CA THR A 503 -10.14 -16.92 -3.43
C THR A 503 -10.64 -18.16 -4.18
N PRO A 504 -9.83 -19.24 -4.38
CA PRO A 504 -10.32 -20.47 -5.01
C PRO A 504 -11.48 -21.14 -4.25
N GLN A 505 -11.41 -21.18 -2.92
CA GLN A 505 -12.44 -21.80 -2.08
C GLN A 505 -13.74 -20.99 -2.12
N ILE A 506 -13.63 -19.66 -2.13
CA ILE A 506 -14.78 -18.75 -2.25
C ILE A 506 -15.45 -18.94 -3.62
N LEU A 507 -14.68 -18.96 -4.71
CA LEU A 507 -15.18 -19.25 -6.05
C LEU A 507 -15.91 -20.60 -6.12
N ASP A 508 -15.35 -21.65 -5.52
CA ASP A 508 -15.99 -22.97 -5.48
C ASP A 508 -17.33 -22.95 -4.75
N ILE A 509 -17.43 -22.20 -3.62
CA ILE A 509 -18.68 -22.02 -2.88
C ILE A 509 -19.71 -21.25 -3.72
N LEU A 510 -19.31 -20.13 -4.32
CA LEU A 510 -20.18 -19.30 -5.17
C LEU A 510 -20.72 -20.10 -6.35
N LYS A 511 -19.86 -20.86 -7.02
CA LYS A 511 -20.21 -21.78 -8.11
C LYS A 511 -21.20 -22.85 -7.67
N ALA A 512 -20.95 -23.50 -6.52
CA ALA A 512 -21.85 -24.51 -5.97
C ALA A 512 -23.23 -23.94 -5.59
N GLN A 513 -23.27 -22.66 -5.18
CA GLN A 513 -24.50 -21.96 -4.84
C GLN A 513 -25.16 -21.27 -6.05
N GLY A 514 -24.54 -21.26 -7.23
CA GLY A 514 -25.06 -20.53 -8.39
C GLY A 514 -25.17 -19.03 -8.15
N VAL A 515 -24.24 -18.45 -7.38
CA VAL A 515 -24.20 -17.02 -7.04
C VAL A 515 -23.03 -16.35 -7.76
N LYS A 516 -23.25 -15.14 -8.29
CA LYS A 516 -22.18 -14.27 -8.81
C LYS A 516 -21.89 -13.16 -7.80
N ALA A 517 -20.70 -12.60 -7.89
CA ALA A 517 -20.15 -11.65 -6.93
C ALA A 517 -19.20 -10.68 -7.64
N THR A 518 -18.82 -9.61 -6.96
CA THR A 518 -17.91 -8.58 -7.47
C THR A 518 -16.64 -8.57 -6.61
N PHE A 519 -15.46 -8.68 -7.23
CA PHE A 519 -14.17 -8.75 -6.55
C PHE A 519 -13.37 -7.47 -6.79
N PHE A 520 -13.09 -6.70 -5.75
CA PHE A 520 -12.21 -5.54 -5.79
C PHE A 520 -10.78 -6.01 -5.54
N ILE A 521 -10.00 -6.12 -6.61
CA ILE A 521 -8.68 -6.74 -6.53
C ILE A 521 -7.58 -5.70 -6.26
N ILE A 522 -6.61 -6.09 -5.45
CA ILE A 522 -5.34 -5.37 -5.32
C ILE A 522 -4.50 -5.71 -6.54
N GLY A 523 -4.05 -4.70 -7.29
CA GLY A 523 -3.27 -4.88 -8.52
C GLY A 523 -2.03 -5.76 -8.32
N LEU A 524 -1.27 -5.55 -7.23
CA LEU A 524 -0.11 -6.40 -6.91
C LEU A 524 -0.48 -7.88 -6.74
N ASN A 525 -1.64 -8.19 -6.14
CA ASN A 525 -2.11 -9.57 -6.01
C ASN A 525 -2.54 -10.13 -7.37
N GLY A 526 -3.19 -9.32 -8.21
CA GLY A 526 -3.53 -9.69 -9.58
C GLY A 526 -2.30 -10.01 -10.45
N GLU A 527 -1.20 -9.27 -10.28
CA GLU A 527 0.07 -9.50 -11.00
C GLU A 527 0.76 -10.79 -10.56
N HIS A 528 0.70 -11.13 -9.27
CA HIS A 528 1.22 -12.40 -8.75
C HIS A 528 0.35 -13.61 -9.08
N TYR A 529 -0.97 -13.44 -9.21
CA TYR A 529 -1.92 -14.53 -9.43
C TYR A 529 -2.83 -14.32 -10.65
N PRO A 530 -2.26 -14.13 -11.87
CA PRO A 530 -3.04 -13.81 -13.06
C PRO A 530 -4.05 -14.90 -13.43
N ALA A 531 -3.73 -16.17 -13.14
CA ALA A 531 -4.65 -17.29 -13.35
C ALA A 531 -5.96 -17.17 -12.54
N LEU A 532 -5.91 -16.57 -11.35
CA LEU A 532 -7.11 -16.33 -10.55
C LEU A 532 -7.93 -15.17 -11.11
N VAL A 533 -7.28 -14.12 -11.61
CA VAL A 533 -7.97 -13.01 -12.29
C VAL A 533 -8.73 -13.51 -13.52
N HIS A 534 -8.10 -14.38 -14.33
CA HIS A 534 -8.79 -15.07 -15.44
C HIS A 534 -9.96 -15.92 -14.94
N ARG A 535 -9.77 -16.71 -13.87
CA ARG A 535 -10.83 -17.56 -13.31
C ARG A 535 -12.02 -16.74 -12.79
N LEU A 536 -11.79 -15.63 -12.09
CA LEU A 536 -12.84 -14.69 -11.66
C LEU A 536 -13.69 -14.29 -12.88
N TRP A 537 -13.03 -13.90 -13.98
CA TRP A 537 -13.71 -13.50 -15.21
C TRP A 537 -14.41 -14.66 -15.93
N GLU A 538 -13.76 -15.80 -16.12
CA GLU A 538 -14.33 -16.94 -16.82
C GLU A 538 -15.52 -17.56 -16.08
N GLU A 539 -15.51 -17.53 -14.76
CA GLU A 539 -16.63 -18.00 -13.93
C GLU A 539 -17.78 -16.99 -13.84
N GLY A 540 -17.70 -15.81 -14.46
CA GLY A 540 -18.81 -14.88 -14.58
C GLY A 540 -18.91 -13.83 -13.46
N HIS A 541 -17.84 -13.62 -12.69
CA HIS A 541 -17.78 -12.60 -11.64
C HIS A 541 -17.35 -11.23 -12.20
N GLU A 542 -17.70 -10.16 -11.50
CA GLU A 542 -17.22 -8.81 -11.80
C GLU A 542 -15.89 -8.54 -11.11
N ILE A 543 -15.06 -7.70 -11.71
CA ILE A 543 -13.77 -7.30 -11.15
C ILE A 543 -13.76 -5.77 -11.06
N GLY A 544 -13.57 -5.27 -9.85
CA GLY A 544 -13.36 -3.87 -9.53
C GLY A 544 -11.91 -3.59 -9.13
N ASN A 545 -11.57 -2.30 -9.11
CA ASN A 545 -10.27 -1.79 -8.74
C ASN A 545 -10.20 -1.54 -7.22
N HIS A 546 -9.19 -2.09 -6.54
CA HIS A 546 -8.90 -1.82 -5.14
C HIS A 546 -7.50 -1.23 -4.94
N THR A 547 -7.04 -0.40 -5.90
CA THR A 547 -5.69 0.17 -6.02
C THR A 547 -4.59 -0.87 -6.26
N PHE A 548 -3.36 -0.42 -6.56
CA PHE A 548 -2.27 -1.34 -6.93
C PHE A 548 -1.53 -1.88 -5.71
N THR A 549 -1.18 -1.01 -4.76
CA THR A 549 -0.41 -1.36 -3.54
C THR A 549 -1.22 -1.30 -2.25
N HIS A 550 -2.53 -1.08 -2.32
CA HIS A 550 -3.42 -0.99 -1.16
C HIS A 550 -3.02 0.11 -0.13
N PRO A 551 -2.77 1.38 -0.54
CA PRO A 551 -2.55 2.48 0.39
C PRO A 551 -3.89 3.03 0.93
N ASN A 552 -3.90 3.54 2.15
CA ASN A 552 -5.01 4.40 2.60
C ASN A 552 -5.01 5.69 1.76
N MET A 553 -6.12 5.90 1.04
CA MET A 553 -6.23 6.95 0.03
C MET A 553 -6.40 8.37 0.61
N GLU A 554 -6.84 8.50 1.86
CA GLU A 554 -6.90 9.78 2.55
C GLU A 554 -5.49 10.36 2.78
N LEU A 555 -4.49 9.50 2.95
CA LEU A 555 -3.14 9.85 3.37
C LEU A 555 -2.15 10.11 2.22
N ILE A 556 -2.53 9.82 0.97
CA ILE A 556 -1.67 9.96 -0.20
C ILE A 556 -2.04 11.19 -1.05
N SER A 557 -1.13 11.64 -1.92
CA SER A 557 -1.38 12.74 -2.87
C SER A 557 -2.30 12.30 -4.01
N GLU A 558 -2.96 13.25 -4.69
CA GLU A 558 -3.91 12.93 -5.79
C GLU A 558 -3.17 12.23 -6.93
N TRP A 559 -1.98 12.73 -7.27
CA TRP A 559 -1.08 12.09 -8.23
C TRP A 559 -0.79 10.62 -7.90
N ARG A 560 -0.51 10.29 -6.63
CA ARG A 560 -0.28 8.91 -6.24
C ARG A 560 -1.57 8.10 -6.35
N ALA A 561 -2.71 8.63 -5.92
CA ALA A 561 -4.00 7.97 -6.06
C ALA A 561 -4.33 7.65 -7.54
N GLU A 562 -4.11 8.60 -8.45
CA GLU A 562 -4.28 8.40 -9.89
C GLU A 562 -3.36 7.29 -10.43
N LEU A 563 -2.09 7.27 -10.01
CA LEU A 563 -1.13 6.24 -10.41
C LEU A 563 -1.56 4.85 -9.91
N GLU A 564 -2.02 4.75 -8.66
CA GLU A 564 -2.46 3.47 -8.05
C GLU A 564 -3.71 2.91 -8.75
N LEU A 565 -4.68 3.77 -9.06
CA LEU A 565 -5.88 3.39 -9.81
C LEU A 565 -5.51 2.98 -11.24
N ASN A 566 -4.70 3.79 -11.92
CA ASN A 566 -4.31 3.52 -13.30
C ASN A 566 -3.46 2.25 -13.43
N ALA A 567 -2.54 1.99 -12.49
CA ALA A 567 -1.71 0.78 -12.52
C ALA A 567 -2.56 -0.50 -12.42
N THR A 568 -3.56 -0.53 -11.53
CA THR A 568 -4.49 -1.68 -11.43
C THR A 568 -5.36 -1.81 -12.67
N GLN A 569 -5.82 -0.69 -13.23
CA GLN A 569 -6.58 -0.67 -14.48
C GLN A 569 -5.78 -1.22 -15.66
N ARG A 570 -4.52 -0.77 -15.82
CA ARG A 570 -3.60 -1.25 -16.86
C ARG A 570 -3.35 -2.76 -16.72
N LEU A 571 -3.21 -3.25 -15.49
CA LEU A 571 -3.11 -4.68 -15.22
C LEU A 571 -4.37 -5.43 -15.69
N VAL A 572 -5.57 -5.00 -15.27
CA VAL A 572 -6.84 -5.64 -15.65
C VAL A 572 -7.02 -5.63 -17.18
N GLN A 573 -6.74 -4.51 -17.84
CA GLN A 573 -6.75 -4.38 -19.30
C GLN A 573 -5.78 -5.36 -19.97
N SER A 574 -4.55 -5.45 -19.45
CA SER A 574 -3.51 -6.32 -20.01
C SER A 574 -3.84 -7.81 -19.88
N LEU A 575 -4.50 -8.22 -18.78
CA LEU A 575 -4.85 -9.62 -18.53
C LEU A 575 -6.13 -10.03 -19.25
N LEU A 576 -7.18 -9.19 -19.20
CA LEU A 576 -8.52 -9.57 -19.64
C LEU A 576 -8.97 -8.93 -20.96
N GLY A 577 -8.20 -7.97 -21.48
CA GLY A 577 -8.64 -7.13 -22.62
C GLY A 577 -9.86 -6.27 -22.28
N ARG A 578 -10.08 -5.97 -20.99
CA ARG A 578 -11.26 -5.26 -20.47
C ARG A 578 -10.88 -4.22 -19.44
N SER A 579 -11.67 -3.16 -19.37
CA SER A 579 -11.53 -2.12 -18.35
C SER A 579 -12.36 -2.44 -17.11
N ALA A 580 -11.98 -1.98 -15.91
CA ALA A 580 -12.83 -2.06 -14.72
C ALA A 580 -13.42 -0.68 -14.42
N TRP A 581 -14.75 -0.56 -14.35
CA TRP A 581 -15.41 0.72 -14.00
C TRP A 581 -15.69 0.86 -12.51
N LEU A 582 -15.73 -0.27 -11.81
CA LEU A 582 -16.03 -0.30 -10.38
C LEU A 582 -14.75 -0.08 -9.59
N PHE A 583 -14.83 0.73 -8.56
CA PHE A 583 -13.72 1.02 -7.66
C PHE A 583 -14.20 0.99 -6.22
N ARG A 584 -13.35 0.51 -5.31
CA ARG A 584 -13.56 0.63 -3.87
C ARG A 584 -12.28 1.15 -3.20
N PRO A 585 -12.32 2.24 -2.42
CA PRO A 585 -11.15 2.78 -1.73
C PRO A 585 -10.70 1.85 -0.59
N PRO A 586 -9.39 1.55 -0.46
CA PRO A 586 -8.83 0.88 0.71
C PRO A 586 -9.05 1.64 2.02
N TYR A 587 -9.33 0.91 3.11
CA TYR A 587 -9.47 1.37 4.51
C TYR A 587 -10.64 2.33 4.83
N ASP A 588 -11.35 2.86 3.82
CA ASP A 588 -12.37 3.91 3.99
C ASP A 588 -13.38 3.84 2.84
N ALA A 589 -14.14 2.75 2.76
CA ALA A 589 -15.20 2.53 1.76
C ALA A 589 -16.61 2.68 2.34
N ASP A 590 -16.75 3.42 3.44
CA ASP A 590 -18.04 3.73 4.06
C ASP A 590 -19.03 4.28 3.02
N ALA A 591 -20.27 3.78 3.05
CA ALA A 591 -21.36 4.30 2.22
C ALA A 591 -21.77 5.75 2.58
N GLU A 592 -21.30 6.26 3.72
CA GLU A 592 -21.59 7.59 4.26
C GLU A 592 -20.29 8.34 4.63
N PRO A 593 -19.46 8.76 3.66
CA PRO A 593 -18.27 9.55 3.96
C PRO A 593 -18.65 10.85 4.70
N THR A 594 -18.06 11.06 5.87
CA THR A 594 -18.41 12.15 6.80
C THR A 594 -17.42 13.32 6.78
N THR A 595 -16.27 13.18 6.11
CA THR A 595 -15.26 14.24 6.02
C THR A 595 -14.78 14.50 4.60
N ALA A 596 -14.32 15.72 4.32
CA ALA A 596 -13.76 16.08 3.02
C ALA A 596 -12.56 15.19 2.62
N ALA A 597 -11.83 14.63 3.59
CA ALA A 597 -10.76 13.67 3.34
C ALA A 597 -11.31 12.33 2.79
N GLN A 598 -12.40 11.83 3.36
CA GLN A 598 -13.09 10.59 2.94
C GLN A 598 -13.79 10.74 1.57
N VAL A 599 -14.20 11.96 1.19
CA VAL A 599 -14.79 12.22 -0.15
C VAL A 599 -13.74 12.33 -1.25
N ARG A 600 -12.51 12.70 -0.93
CA ARG A 600 -11.45 12.90 -1.92
C ARG A 600 -11.17 11.66 -2.79
N PRO A 601 -11.10 10.42 -2.26
CA PRO A 601 -11.05 9.21 -3.08
C PRO A 601 -12.19 9.12 -4.11
N ILE A 602 -13.43 9.44 -3.71
CA ILE A 602 -14.59 9.45 -4.61
C ILE A 602 -14.44 10.51 -5.71
N VAL A 603 -13.92 11.69 -5.37
CA VAL A 603 -13.65 12.76 -6.34
C VAL A 603 -12.61 12.33 -7.38
N VAL A 604 -11.48 11.75 -6.94
CA VAL A 604 -10.42 11.27 -7.84
C VAL A 604 -10.95 10.14 -8.73
N ALA A 605 -11.63 9.17 -8.14
CA ALA A 605 -12.26 8.06 -8.86
C ALA A 605 -13.25 8.56 -9.92
N THR A 606 -14.13 9.49 -9.55
CA THR A 606 -15.11 10.09 -10.49
C THR A 606 -14.41 10.82 -11.64
N LYS A 607 -13.36 11.61 -11.36
CA LYS A 607 -12.57 12.30 -12.40
C LYS A 607 -11.91 11.33 -13.39
N MET A 608 -11.54 10.14 -12.91
CA MET A 608 -10.95 9.08 -13.73
C MET A 608 -11.99 8.16 -14.41
N GLY A 609 -13.29 8.38 -14.17
CA GLY A 609 -14.39 7.65 -14.80
C GLY A 609 -14.86 6.40 -14.04
N TYR A 610 -14.42 6.20 -12.80
CA TYR A 610 -14.87 5.09 -11.95
C TYR A 610 -16.17 5.42 -11.22
N LEU A 611 -16.90 4.35 -10.88
CA LEU A 611 -18.00 4.32 -9.94
C LEU A 611 -17.48 3.78 -8.60
N THR A 612 -17.59 4.58 -7.54
CA THR A 612 -17.17 4.14 -6.22
C THR A 612 -18.27 3.28 -5.59
N ILE A 613 -17.93 2.09 -5.10
CA ILE A 613 -18.88 1.20 -4.44
C ILE A 613 -18.61 1.23 -2.94
N GLY A 614 -19.56 1.77 -2.18
CA GLY A 614 -19.50 1.83 -0.73
C GLY A 614 -19.91 0.53 -0.04
N GLU A 615 -19.83 0.52 1.28
CA GLU A 615 -20.17 -0.62 2.13
C GLU A 615 -21.04 -0.19 3.32
N LEU A 616 -22.32 -0.54 3.28
CA LEU A 616 -23.22 -0.33 4.42
C LEU A 616 -23.35 -1.59 5.28
N ILE A 617 -23.08 -2.77 4.71
CA ILE A 617 -23.10 -4.06 5.40
C ILE A 617 -21.68 -4.61 5.46
N ASP A 618 -20.93 -4.22 6.50
CA ASP A 618 -19.59 -4.73 6.81
C ASP A 618 -19.60 -5.51 8.16
N PRO A 619 -19.56 -6.86 8.15
CA PRO A 619 -19.47 -7.66 9.37
C PRO A 619 -18.05 -7.67 9.97
N ALA A 620 -17.12 -6.87 9.44
CA ALA A 620 -15.71 -6.80 9.82
C ALA A 620 -15.03 -8.18 9.77
N ASP A 621 -15.29 -8.98 8.73
CA ASP A 621 -14.77 -10.36 8.61
C ASP A 621 -13.24 -10.42 8.58
N TRP A 622 -12.59 -9.31 8.21
CA TRP A 622 -11.15 -9.14 8.27
C TRP A 622 -10.59 -9.21 9.71
N GLN A 623 -11.37 -8.84 10.72
CA GLN A 623 -11.01 -8.87 12.13
C GLN A 623 -11.16 -10.30 12.69
N THR A 624 -10.05 -11.03 12.79
CA THR A 624 -10.03 -12.43 13.25
C THR A 624 -10.17 -12.58 14.76
N GLU A 625 -9.87 -11.53 15.53
CA GLU A 625 -9.80 -11.55 16.99
C GLU A 625 -10.49 -10.32 17.61
N VAL A 626 -11.22 -10.55 18.71
CA VAL A 626 -11.83 -9.49 19.54
C VAL A 626 -11.41 -9.66 21.00
N SER A 627 -11.04 -8.54 21.62
CA SER A 627 -10.75 -8.50 23.06
C SER A 627 -12.04 -8.42 23.85
N LEU A 628 -12.27 -9.41 24.70
CA LEU A 628 -13.38 -9.42 25.64
C LEU A 628 -13.12 -8.50 26.83
N PRO A 629 -14.15 -7.96 27.52
CA PRO A 629 -13.98 -7.08 28.67
C PRO A 629 -13.18 -7.68 29.83
N ASN A 630 -13.07 -9.01 29.90
CA ASN A 630 -12.27 -9.74 30.87
C ASN A 630 -10.79 -9.89 30.47
N GLY A 631 -10.36 -9.27 29.36
CA GLY A 631 -9.00 -9.32 28.82
C GLY A 631 -8.68 -10.58 28.02
N GLN A 632 -9.61 -11.52 27.84
CA GLN A 632 -9.42 -12.69 26.99
C GLN A 632 -9.57 -12.33 25.51
N VAL A 633 -8.77 -12.97 24.65
CA VAL A 633 -8.89 -12.85 23.19
C VAL A 633 -9.78 -13.97 22.68
N HIS A 634 -10.84 -13.61 21.96
CA HIS A 634 -11.75 -14.54 21.31
C HIS A 634 -11.55 -14.50 19.79
N HIS A 635 -11.38 -15.67 19.18
CA HIS A 635 -11.29 -15.80 17.73
C HIS A 635 -12.69 -15.87 17.13
N ARG A 636 -12.99 -14.97 16.19
CA ARG A 636 -14.32 -14.91 15.56
C ARG A 636 -14.54 -16.12 14.66
N THR A 637 -15.74 -16.67 14.72
CA THR A 637 -16.19 -17.81 13.92
C THR A 637 -16.97 -17.36 12.69
N GLY A 638 -17.09 -18.23 11.67
CA GLY A 638 -17.92 -17.93 10.50
C GLY A 638 -19.41 -17.74 10.85
N TRP A 639 -19.89 -18.38 11.92
CA TRP A 639 -21.25 -18.19 12.42
C TRP A 639 -21.47 -16.77 12.95
N GLU A 640 -20.52 -16.22 13.71
CA GLU A 640 -20.63 -14.85 14.25
C GLU A 640 -20.66 -13.82 13.13
N ILE A 641 -19.77 -13.96 12.13
CA ILE A 641 -19.76 -13.11 10.93
C ILE A 641 -21.13 -13.17 10.22
N ALA A 642 -21.67 -14.37 10.00
CA ALA A 642 -22.97 -14.53 9.35
C ALA A 642 -24.13 -13.92 10.17
N GLN A 643 -24.10 -14.02 11.50
CA GLN A 643 -25.10 -13.37 12.37
C GLN A 643 -25.00 -11.86 12.34
N ASP A 644 -23.79 -11.31 12.33
CA ASP A 644 -23.54 -9.87 12.24
C ASP A 644 -24.07 -9.32 10.91
N THR A 645 -23.78 -9.98 9.78
CA THR A 645 -24.35 -9.62 8.47
C THR A 645 -25.89 -9.64 8.48
N LEU A 646 -26.50 -10.69 9.05
CA LEU A 646 -27.96 -10.80 9.13
C LEU A 646 -28.59 -9.79 10.09
N ARG A 647 -27.86 -9.32 11.10
CA ARG A 647 -28.28 -8.23 11.98
C ARG A 647 -28.25 -6.91 11.22
N GLN A 648 -27.13 -6.58 10.59
CA GLN A 648 -26.96 -5.36 9.80
C GLN A 648 -27.99 -5.26 8.67
N LEU A 649 -28.27 -6.34 7.93
CA LEU A 649 -29.31 -6.37 6.88
C LEU A 649 -30.75 -6.14 7.39
N ARG A 650 -30.99 -6.25 8.71
CA ARG A 650 -32.29 -5.91 9.32
C ARG A 650 -32.32 -4.47 9.84
N GLU A 651 -31.17 -3.95 10.24
CA GLU A 651 -31.03 -2.64 10.89
C GLU A 651 -30.75 -1.53 9.88
N HIS A 652 -30.09 -1.83 8.77
CA HIS A 652 -29.68 -0.89 7.74
C HIS A 652 -30.35 -1.17 6.40
N LYS A 653 -30.52 -0.12 5.59
CA LYS A 653 -31.00 -0.20 4.20
C LYS A 653 -29.83 -0.45 3.24
N GLY A 654 -29.12 -1.56 3.42
CA GLY A 654 -27.96 -1.92 2.59
C GLY A 654 -28.22 -3.09 1.65
N ASN A 655 -27.69 -3.01 0.43
CA ASN A 655 -27.68 -4.04 -0.59
C ASN A 655 -26.30 -4.66 -0.81
N VAL A 656 -25.21 -3.98 -0.44
CA VAL A 656 -23.84 -4.43 -0.70
C VAL A 656 -23.23 -5.02 0.58
N ILE A 657 -22.94 -6.32 0.54
CA ILE A 657 -22.28 -7.04 1.64
C ILE A 657 -20.78 -7.12 1.32
N LEU A 658 -19.97 -6.43 2.14
CA LEU A 658 -18.52 -6.53 2.10
C LEU A 658 -18.04 -7.79 2.81
N LEU A 659 -17.12 -8.51 2.17
CA LEU A 659 -16.30 -9.56 2.75
C LEU A 659 -14.88 -9.46 2.17
N HIS A 660 -13.93 -10.24 2.67
CA HIS A 660 -12.54 -10.23 2.21
C HIS A 660 -12.12 -11.61 1.69
N ASP A 661 -11.50 -11.65 0.50
CA ASP A 661 -10.87 -12.87 -0.04
C ASP A 661 -9.34 -12.84 0.07
N GLY A 662 -8.75 -11.74 0.55
CA GLY A 662 -7.33 -11.59 0.84
C GLY A 662 -7.03 -10.96 2.21
N GLY A 663 -5.82 -10.43 2.39
CA GLY A 663 -5.48 -9.59 3.56
C GLY A 663 -5.28 -10.31 4.91
N GLY A 664 -5.05 -11.63 4.93
CA GLY A 664 -4.82 -12.37 6.18
C GLY A 664 -5.39 -13.79 6.18
N ASP A 665 -5.76 -14.31 7.35
CA ASP A 665 -6.49 -15.57 7.47
C ASP A 665 -7.99 -15.35 7.24
N ARG A 666 -8.53 -15.90 6.14
CA ARG A 666 -9.95 -15.79 5.75
C ARG A 666 -10.75 -17.08 5.94
N SER A 667 -10.26 -18.01 6.76
CA SER A 667 -10.95 -19.27 7.05
C SER A 667 -12.38 -19.05 7.60
N ALA A 668 -12.56 -18.08 8.51
CA ALA A 668 -13.87 -17.72 9.06
C ALA A 668 -14.81 -17.11 8.01
N THR A 669 -14.30 -16.28 7.08
CA THR A 669 -15.07 -15.76 5.94
C THR A 669 -15.56 -16.89 5.04
N VAL A 670 -14.69 -17.84 4.71
CA VAL A 670 -15.04 -19.03 3.90
C VAL A 670 -16.12 -19.87 4.60
N GLU A 671 -16.05 -20.04 5.92
CA GLU A 671 -17.09 -20.69 6.72
C GLU A 671 -18.41 -19.90 6.70
N ALA A 672 -18.35 -18.57 6.91
CA ALA A 672 -19.51 -17.70 6.94
C ALA A 672 -20.31 -17.78 5.64
N LEU A 673 -19.65 -17.82 4.47
CA LEU A 673 -20.33 -17.96 3.17
C LEU A 673 -21.17 -19.23 3.05
N ARG A 674 -20.70 -20.35 3.62
CA ARG A 674 -21.44 -21.63 3.60
C ARG A 674 -22.73 -21.56 4.41
N LEU A 675 -22.78 -20.70 5.43
CA LEU A 675 -23.95 -20.48 6.29
C LEU A 675 -24.87 -19.37 5.76
N LEU A 676 -24.27 -18.26 5.33
CA LEU A 676 -24.94 -17.02 4.97
C LEU A 676 -25.75 -17.15 3.68
N ILE A 677 -25.17 -17.73 2.62
CA ILE A 677 -25.83 -17.80 1.30
C ILE A 677 -27.14 -18.60 1.36
N PRO A 678 -27.17 -19.84 1.91
CA PRO A 678 -28.42 -20.59 2.05
C PRO A 678 -29.44 -19.89 2.92
N GLU A 679 -29.01 -19.25 4.01
CA GLU A 679 -29.90 -18.56 4.94
C GLU A 679 -30.55 -17.32 4.31
N LEU A 680 -29.80 -16.54 3.54
CA LEU A 680 -30.33 -15.39 2.80
C LEU A 680 -31.34 -15.83 1.73
N LYS A 681 -31.05 -16.90 0.98
CA LYS A 681 -32.02 -17.50 0.04
C LYS A 681 -33.30 -17.94 0.75
N ARG A 682 -33.18 -18.61 1.91
CA ARG A 682 -34.33 -19.04 2.73
C ARG A 682 -35.18 -17.86 3.20
N ARG A 683 -34.56 -16.70 3.46
CA ARG A 683 -35.22 -15.44 3.84
C ARG A 683 -35.75 -14.62 2.66
N GLY A 684 -35.69 -15.17 1.44
CA GLY A 684 -36.21 -14.57 0.22
C GLY A 684 -35.32 -13.51 -0.41
N TYR A 685 -34.02 -13.44 -0.06
CA TYR A 685 -33.09 -12.52 -0.70
C TYR A 685 -32.66 -13.04 -2.08
N ARG A 686 -32.60 -12.13 -3.06
CA ARG A 686 -32.05 -12.40 -4.39
C ARG A 686 -30.61 -11.90 -4.46
N PHE A 687 -29.70 -12.79 -4.84
CA PHE A 687 -28.31 -12.42 -5.09
C PHE A 687 -28.17 -11.81 -6.48
N VAL A 688 -27.40 -10.72 -6.55
CA VAL A 688 -27.09 -9.98 -7.78
C VAL A 688 -25.64 -9.51 -7.76
N THR A 689 -25.14 -9.06 -8.90
CA THR A 689 -23.87 -8.31 -8.99
C THR A 689 -24.08 -6.80 -8.85
N ILE A 690 -23.00 -6.02 -8.79
CA ILE A 690 -23.10 -4.55 -8.74
C ILE A 690 -23.70 -4.00 -10.04
N ALA A 691 -23.35 -4.55 -11.22
CA ALA A 691 -23.98 -4.14 -12.46
C ALA A 691 -25.50 -4.37 -12.43
N GLU A 692 -25.94 -5.53 -11.96
CA GLU A 692 -27.37 -5.85 -11.87
C GLU A 692 -28.12 -4.95 -10.86
N LEU A 693 -27.46 -4.51 -9.77
CA LEU A 693 -28.03 -3.52 -8.83
C LEU A 693 -28.31 -2.17 -9.49
N MET A 694 -27.52 -1.77 -10.49
CA MET A 694 -27.75 -0.54 -11.25
C MET A 694 -28.59 -0.72 -12.51
N GLY A 695 -29.13 -1.91 -12.75
CA GLY A 695 -29.87 -2.22 -13.98
C GLY A 695 -28.98 -2.33 -15.22
N ALA A 696 -27.69 -2.60 -15.04
CA ALA A 696 -26.70 -2.80 -16.08
C ALA A 696 -26.31 -4.29 -16.20
N HIS A 697 -25.61 -4.60 -17.28
CA HIS A 697 -24.94 -5.89 -17.48
C HIS A 697 -23.46 -5.80 -17.14
N ARG A 698 -22.89 -6.94 -16.77
CA ARG A 698 -21.47 -7.11 -16.45
C ARG A 698 -20.54 -6.54 -17.52
N GLU A 699 -20.87 -6.71 -18.79
CA GLU A 699 -20.07 -6.22 -19.92
C GLU A 699 -20.04 -4.70 -20.02
N GLN A 700 -21.03 -4.00 -19.42
CA GLN A 700 -21.08 -2.54 -19.41
C GLN A 700 -20.19 -1.95 -18.30
N VAL A 701 -20.08 -2.62 -17.14
CA VAL A 701 -19.14 -2.22 -16.08
C VAL A 701 -17.72 -2.76 -16.31
N MET A 702 -17.57 -3.68 -17.27
CA MET A 702 -16.27 -4.18 -17.75
C MET A 702 -16.16 -4.21 -19.29
N PRO A 703 -16.17 -3.06 -19.97
CA PRO A 703 -16.18 -3.01 -21.42
C PRO A 703 -14.84 -3.50 -22.01
N PRO A 704 -14.86 -4.06 -23.24
CA PRO A 704 -13.65 -4.44 -23.94
C PRO A 704 -12.79 -3.20 -24.25
N VAL A 705 -11.48 -3.37 -24.20
CA VAL A 705 -10.52 -2.36 -24.62
C VAL A 705 -10.55 -2.25 -26.16
N GLN A 706 -10.47 -1.03 -26.71
CA GLN A 706 -10.55 -0.78 -28.15
C GLN A 706 -9.47 0.21 -28.61
N GLY A 707 -9.02 0.08 -29.87
CA GLY A 707 -8.17 1.06 -30.53
C GLY A 707 -6.74 1.13 -29.96
N GLU A 708 -6.25 2.34 -29.69
CA GLU A 708 -4.88 2.57 -29.18
C GLU A 708 -4.63 1.90 -27.81
N GLU A 709 -5.66 1.80 -26.98
CA GLU A 709 -5.57 1.15 -25.66
C GLU A 709 -5.28 -0.36 -25.77
N GLU A 710 -5.63 -1.03 -26.88
CA GLU A 710 -5.32 -2.45 -27.09
C GLU A 710 -3.81 -2.68 -27.30
N LEU A 711 -3.15 -1.76 -28.01
CA LEU A 711 -1.70 -1.77 -28.19
C LEU A 711 -0.98 -1.51 -26.88
N ILE A 712 -1.48 -0.56 -26.08
CA ILE A 712 -0.95 -0.24 -24.75
C ILE A 712 -1.09 -1.46 -23.82
N ALA A 713 -2.29 -2.07 -23.77
CA ALA A 713 -2.52 -3.28 -22.98
C ALA A 713 -1.60 -4.43 -23.40
N GLY A 714 -1.27 -4.57 -24.69
CA GLY A 714 -0.28 -5.55 -25.17
C GLY A 714 1.15 -5.28 -24.70
N VAL A 715 1.57 -4.01 -24.65
CA VAL A 715 2.86 -3.60 -24.08
C VAL A 715 2.90 -3.87 -22.58
N ASP A 716 1.84 -3.49 -21.86
CA ASP A 716 1.71 -3.71 -20.42
C ASP A 716 1.73 -5.21 -20.09
N TYR A 717 1.01 -6.03 -20.87
CA TYR A 717 1.02 -7.49 -20.71
C TYR A 717 2.43 -8.05 -20.82
N LEU A 718 3.22 -7.60 -21.82
CA LEU A 718 4.60 -8.03 -21.97
C LEU A 718 5.46 -7.65 -20.76
N VAL A 719 5.29 -6.43 -20.22
CA VAL A 719 6.06 -5.95 -19.08
C VAL A 719 5.65 -6.64 -17.79
N PHE A 720 4.36 -6.72 -17.46
CA PHE A 720 3.87 -7.47 -16.29
C PHE A 720 4.25 -8.94 -16.37
N SER A 721 4.17 -9.57 -17.55
CA SER A 721 4.66 -10.94 -17.75
C SER A 721 6.16 -11.06 -17.49
N LEU A 722 6.97 -10.13 -17.99
CA LEU A 722 8.40 -10.13 -17.75
C LEU A 722 8.72 -9.94 -16.27
N MET A 723 7.98 -9.09 -15.55
CA MET A 723 8.11 -8.89 -14.11
C MET A 723 7.79 -10.17 -13.34
N PHE A 724 6.63 -10.78 -13.61
CA PHE A 724 6.21 -12.06 -13.04
C PHE A 724 7.26 -13.16 -13.24
N TRP A 725 7.72 -13.38 -14.49
CA TRP A 725 8.72 -14.41 -14.78
C TRP A 725 10.08 -14.09 -14.15
N THR A 726 10.50 -12.84 -14.17
CA THR A 726 11.76 -12.41 -13.54
C THR A 726 11.72 -12.67 -12.04
N HIS A 727 10.62 -12.31 -11.36
CA HIS A 727 10.44 -12.58 -9.95
C HIS A 727 10.56 -14.08 -9.65
N ASN A 728 9.79 -14.92 -10.35
CA ASN A 728 9.80 -16.38 -10.15
C ASN A 728 11.19 -16.99 -10.42
N ILE A 729 11.85 -16.57 -11.50
CA ILE A 729 13.21 -17.03 -11.82
C ILE A 729 14.19 -16.64 -10.71
N LEU A 730 14.13 -15.40 -10.21
CA LEU A 730 15.00 -14.95 -9.12
C LEU A 730 14.74 -15.72 -7.83
N VAL A 731 13.48 -16.00 -7.49
CA VAL A 731 13.11 -16.83 -6.32
C VAL A 731 13.67 -18.25 -6.45
N VAL A 732 13.50 -18.90 -7.62
CA VAL A 732 14.05 -20.24 -7.87
C VAL A 732 15.59 -20.23 -7.82
N LEU A 733 16.22 -19.22 -8.42
CA LEU A 733 17.68 -19.07 -8.39
C LEU A 733 18.19 -18.79 -6.97
N PHE A 734 17.44 -18.05 -6.16
CA PHE A 734 17.76 -17.76 -4.76
C PHE A 734 17.77 -19.04 -3.93
N TYR A 735 16.65 -19.76 -3.88
CA TYR A 735 16.54 -21.00 -3.10
C TYR A 735 17.40 -22.13 -3.66
N GLY A 736 17.47 -22.27 -4.98
CA GLY A 736 18.35 -23.23 -5.64
C GLY A 736 19.83 -22.95 -5.35
N GLY A 737 20.26 -21.69 -5.46
CA GLY A 737 21.61 -21.26 -5.11
C GLY A 737 21.95 -21.48 -3.63
N LEU A 738 21.00 -21.22 -2.74
CA LEU A 738 21.14 -21.49 -1.30
C LEU A 738 21.33 -22.99 -1.04
N LEU A 739 20.45 -23.85 -1.57
CA LEU A 739 20.54 -25.30 -1.42
C LEU A 739 21.86 -25.85 -1.98
N LEU A 740 22.29 -25.38 -3.15
CA LEU A 740 23.56 -25.75 -3.77
C LEU A 740 24.75 -25.28 -2.93
N GLY A 741 24.69 -24.08 -2.36
CA GLY A 741 25.71 -23.53 -1.46
C GLY A 741 25.85 -24.35 -0.18
N VAL A 742 24.74 -24.62 0.51
CA VAL A 742 24.72 -25.47 1.71
C VAL A 742 25.20 -26.89 1.37
N GLY A 743 24.70 -27.47 0.28
CA GLY A 743 25.16 -28.77 -0.21
C GLY A 743 26.66 -28.80 -0.42
N ARG A 744 27.23 -27.81 -1.12
CA ARG A 744 28.68 -27.69 -1.31
C ARG A 744 29.44 -27.69 0.03
N LEU A 745 28.99 -26.93 1.03
CA LEU A 745 29.64 -26.89 2.35
C LEU A 745 29.60 -28.25 3.06
N LEU A 746 28.45 -28.94 3.01
CA LEU A 746 28.28 -30.28 3.59
C LEU A 746 29.19 -31.33 2.95
N TRP A 747 29.69 -31.10 1.74
CA TRP A 747 30.66 -31.99 1.08
C TRP A 747 32.12 -31.55 1.26
N VAL A 748 32.43 -30.26 1.05
CA VAL A 748 33.82 -29.75 1.09
C VAL A 748 34.41 -29.83 2.49
N VAL A 749 33.65 -29.45 3.52
CA VAL A 749 34.17 -29.38 4.90
C VAL A 749 34.55 -30.77 5.44
N PRO A 750 33.69 -31.81 5.37
CA PRO A 750 34.07 -33.15 5.82
C PRO A 750 35.24 -33.73 5.03
N LEU A 751 35.30 -33.53 3.71
CA LEU A 751 36.43 -33.99 2.89
C LEU A 751 37.73 -33.28 3.29
N ALA A 752 37.70 -31.96 3.48
CA ALA A 752 38.88 -31.22 3.93
C ALA A 752 39.36 -31.68 5.32
N LEU A 753 38.43 -31.93 6.26
CA LEU A 753 38.76 -32.48 7.59
C LEU A 753 39.31 -33.90 7.51
N TRP A 754 38.74 -34.75 6.66
CA TRP A 754 39.25 -36.09 6.40
C TRP A 754 40.66 -36.05 5.79
N GLY A 755 40.90 -35.15 4.84
CA GLY A 755 42.21 -34.92 4.23
C GLY A 755 43.24 -34.43 5.26
N ALA A 756 42.84 -33.52 6.15
CA ALA A 756 43.69 -33.07 7.25
C ALA A 756 44.04 -34.19 8.24
N ARG A 757 43.06 -35.04 8.59
CA ARG A 757 43.29 -36.22 9.46
C ARG A 757 44.20 -37.24 8.79
N ARG A 758 44.00 -37.52 7.50
CA ARG A 758 44.83 -38.43 6.70
C ARG A 758 46.28 -37.94 6.64
N ALA A 759 46.48 -36.65 6.36
CA ALA A 759 47.82 -36.05 6.29
C ALA A 759 48.57 -36.10 7.64
N ARG A 760 47.87 -36.02 8.78
CA ARG A 760 48.48 -36.16 10.12
C ARG A 760 48.85 -37.60 10.48
N ARG A 761 48.13 -38.59 9.94
CA ARG A 761 48.33 -40.02 10.25
C ARG A 761 49.37 -40.70 9.36
N MET A 762 49.66 -40.12 8.20
CA MET A 762 50.70 -40.62 7.30
C MET A 762 52.05 -40.08 7.79
N PRO A 763 53.04 -40.94 8.09
CA PRO A 763 54.41 -40.48 8.30
C PRO A 763 54.86 -39.73 7.05
N THR A 764 55.53 -38.58 7.20
CA THR A 764 56.20 -37.92 6.07
C THR A 764 57.20 -38.92 5.47
N PRO A 765 56.99 -39.40 4.23
CA PRO A 765 57.91 -40.34 3.63
C PRO A 765 59.32 -39.74 3.60
N PHE A 766 60.35 -40.54 3.80
CA PHE A 766 61.71 -40.09 3.52
C PHE A 766 61.99 -40.39 2.05
N SER A 767 62.43 -39.39 1.27
CA SER A 767 62.91 -39.64 -0.10
C SER A 767 64.37 -40.09 -0.03
N PRO A 768 64.70 -41.38 -0.27
CA PRO A 768 66.07 -41.86 -0.09
C PRO A 768 67.01 -41.34 -1.18
N THR A 769 66.47 -41.03 -2.36
CA THR A 769 67.23 -40.68 -3.57
C THR A 769 67.45 -39.18 -3.75
N LYS A 770 66.77 -38.33 -2.95
CA LYS A 770 66.80 -36.85 -3.00
C LYS A 770 67.15 -36.31 -4.41
N PRO A 771 66.25 -36.49 -5.41
CA PRO A 771 66.56 -36.16 -6.80
C PRO A 771 66.89 -34.67 -6.96
N LEU A 772 67.65 -34.34 -8.01
CA LEU A 772 67.92 -32.94 -8.36
C LEU A 772 66.61 -32.19 -8.62
N VAL A 773 66.46 -31.03 -7.98
CA VAL A 773 65.32 -30.12 -8.12
C VAL A 773 65.74 -28.89 -8.92
N SER A 774 64.99 -28.56 -9.97
CA SER A 774 65.15 -27.31 -10.71
C SER A 774 64.09 -26.29 -10.30
N VAL A 775 64.49 -25.20 -9.66
CA VAL A 775 63.60 -24.09 -9.34
C VAL A 775 63.55 -23.13 -10.53
N LEU A 776 62.38 -22.98 -11.15
CA LEU A 776 62.18 -22.17 -12.36
C LEU A 776 61.50 -20.85 -11.98
N ILE A 777 62.13 -19.73 -12.30
CA ILE A 777 61.66 -18.38 -11.98
C ILE A 777 61.58 -17.57 -13.28
N ALA A 778 60.38 -17.16 -13.67
CA ALA A 778 60.19 -16.18 -14.73
C ALA A 778 60.13 -14.78 -14.12
N ALA A 779 60.99 -13.88 -14.57
CA ALA A 779 61.11 -12.53 -14.06
C ALA A 779 60.86 -11.50 -15.17
N TYR A 780 60.02 -10.51 -14.92
CA TYR A 780 59.81 -9.36 -15.81
C TYR A 780 59.58 -8.11 -14.98
N ASN A 781 60.55 -7.21 -14.93
CA ASN A 781 60.59 -6.00 -14.10
C ASN A 781 60.56 -6.24 -12.59
N GLU A 782 61.19 -7.30 -12.08
CA GLU A 782 61.12 -7.70 -10.67
C GLU A 782 62.31 -7.23 -9.81
N GLN A 783 62.98 -6.15 -10.22
CA GLN A 783 64.13 -5.57 -9.50
C GLN A 783 63.90 -5.39 -7.99
N PRO A 784 62.73 -4.91 -7.50
CA PRO A 784 62.55 -4.68 -6.06
C PRO A 784 62.42 -5.95 -5.20
N VAL A 785 62.20 -7.12 -5.81
CA VAL A 785 61.81 -8.35 -5.08
C VAL A 785 62.67 -9.58 -5.42
N ILE A 786 63.27 -9.62 -6.60
CA ILE A 786 63.95 -10.81 -7.12
C ILE A 786 65.11 -11.28 -6.24
N GLU A 787 65.87 -10.36 -5.64
CA GLU A 787 66.98 -10.70 -4.75
C GLU A 787 66.50 -11.53 -3.55
N ARG A 788 65.42 -11.09 -2.89
CA ARG A 788 64.88 -11.73 -1.68
C ARG A 788 64.30 -13.11 -2.00
N THR A 789 63.60 -13.23 -3.13
CA THR A 789 63.11 -14.50 -3.65
C THR A 789 64.25 -15.50 -3.83
N LEU A 790 65.35 -15.08 -4.48
CA LEU A 790 66.52 -15.95 -4.69
C LEU A 790 67.20 -16.34 -3.38
N ARG A 791 67.36 -15.41 -2.42
CA ARG A 791 67.88 -15.74 -1.08
C ARG A 791 67.01 -16.78 -0.38
N ALA A 792 65.69 -16.63 -0.44
CA ALA A 792 64.76 -17.57 0.20
C ALA A 792 64.83 -18.98 -0.42
N VAL A 793 64.99 -19.09 -1.74
CA VAL A 793 65.18 -20.37 -2.43
C VAL A 793 66.51 -21.03 -2.04
N LEU A 794 67.60 -20.27 -2.05
CA LEU A 794 68.94 -20.79 -1.74
C LEU A 794 69.12 -21.15 -0.27
N ALA A 795 68.29 -20.60 0.62
CA ALA A 795 68.21 -20.94 2.04
C ALA A 795 67.42 -22.22 2.34
N SER A 796 66.96 -22.95 1.31
CA SER A 796 66.22 -24.19 1.51
C SER A 796 67.08 -25.28 2.17
N THR A 797 66.46 -26.13 2.98
CA THR A 797 67.08 -27.30 3.61
C THR A 797 67.36 -28.45 2.62
N TYR A 798 66.89 -28.34 1.37
CA TYR A 798 67.04 -29.38 0.38
C TYR A 798 68.45 -29.36 -0.26
N PRO A 799 69.20 -30.48 -0.27
CA PRO A 799 70.64 -30.46 -0.59
C PRO A 799 70.96 -30.33 -2.08
N SER A 800 70.07 -30.80 -2.97
CA SER A 800 70.35 -30.92 -4.40
C SER A 800 69.41 -30.04 -5.22
N LEU A 801 69.76 -28.75 -5.33
CA LEU A 801 68.96 -27.74 -6.03
C LEU A 801 69.77 -26.97 -7.08
N GLU A 802 69.13 -26.67 -8.20
CA GLU A 802 69.53 -25.62 -9.14
C GLU A 802 68.40 -24.60 -9.30
N VAL A 803 68.72 -23.37 -9.65
CA VAL A 803 67.79 -22.26 -9.83
C VAL A 803 67.98 -21.67 -11.22
N VAL A 804 66.95 -21.71 -12.05
CA VAL A 804 66.95 -21.14 -13.40
C VAL A 804 66.06 -19.90 -13.41
N VAL A 805 66.68 -18.73 -13.54
CA VAL A 805 65.99 -17.45 -13.65
C VAL A 805 65.96 -17.04 -15.12
N VAL A 806 64.76 -16.87 -15.67
CA VAL A 806 64.57 -16.34 -17.02
C VAL A 806 64.05 -14.91 -16.93
N ASP A 807 64.91 -13.98 -17.29
CA ASP A 807 64.55 -12.57 -17.49
C ASP A 807 63.83 -12.41 -18.84
N ASP A 808 62.52 -12.19 -18.78
CA ASP A 808 61.60 -12.09 -19.92
C ASP A 808 61.55 -10.65 -20.48
N GLY A 809 62.74 -10.10 -20.74
CA GLY A 809 62.92 -8.81 -21.38
C GLY A 809 62.61 -7.63 -20.46
N SER A 810 63.06 -7.68 -19.20
CA SER A 810 62.88 -6.58 -18.25
C SER A 810 63.47 -5.27 -18.79
N THR A 811 62.76 -4.18 -18.51
CA THR A 811 63.14 -2.80 -18.78
C THR A 811 63.70 -2.07 -17.56
N ASP A 812 63.74 -2.74 -16.41
CA ASP A 812 64.42 -2.27 -15.18
C ASP A 812 65.72 -3.07 -14.93
N GLY A 813 66.34 -2.89 -13.77
CA GLY A 813 67.60 -3.57 -13.41
C GLY A 813 67.45 -5.02 -12.92
N THR A 814 66.38 -5.75 -13.24
CA THR A 814 66.11 -7.10 -12.70
C THR A 814 67.27 -8.08 -12.96
N ALA A 815 67.73 -8.17 -14.20
CA ALA A 815 68.78 -9.10 -14.59
C ALA A 815 70.14 -8.73 -13.98
N GLU A 816 70.41 -7.42 -13.84
CA GLU A 816 71.58 -6.86 -13.18
C GLU A 816 71.56 -7.19 -11.68
N GLU A 817 70.40 -7.15 -11.03
CA GLU A 817 70.23 -7.52 -9.62
C GLU A 817 70.58 -8.99 -9.38
N VAL A 818 70.06 -9.89 -10.23
CA VAL A 818 70.37 -11.33 -10.17
C VAL A 818 71.87 -11.56 -10.38
N PHE A 819 72.45 -10.92 -11.40
CA PHE A 819 73.88 -11.09 -11.69
C PHE A 819 74.76 -10.54 -10.57
N ARG A 820 74.44 -9.35 -10.02
CA ARG A 820 75.20 -8.70 -8.95
C ARG A 820 75.28 -9.56 -7.69
N HIS A 821 74.18 -10.16 -7.28
CA HIS A 821 74.10 -10.90 -6.02
C HIS A 821 74.37 -12.41 -6.15
N PHE A 822 74.11 -13.01 -7.32
CA PHE A 822 74.14 -14.47 -7.49
C PHE A 822 74.93 -14.96 -8.71
N GLY A 823 75.54 -14.07 -9.50
CA GLY A 823 76.29 -14.46 -10.70
C GLY A 823 77.50 -15.37 -10.46
N ARG A 824 77.93 -15.54 -9.20
CA ARG A 824 79.01 -16.45 -8.77
C ARG A 824 78.50 -17.74 -8.09
N ASP A 825 77.21 -17.86 -7.80
CA ASP A 825 76.64 -19.09 -7.22
C ASP A 825 76.41 -20.11 -8.34
N SER A 826 77.12 -21.25 -8.30
CA SER A 826 77.04 -22.29 -9.33
C SER A 826 75.67 -22.95 -9.45
N ARG A 827 74.79 -22.76 -8.45
CA ARG A 827 73.40 -23.24 -8.48
C ARG A 827 72.48 -22.30 -9.25
N VAL A 828 72.84 -21.03 -9.48
CA VAL A 828 71.97 -20.04 -10.10
C VAL A 828 72.35 -19.79 -11.56
N ARG A 829 71.39 -19.96 -12.47
CA ARG A 829 71.54 -19.73 -13.91
C ARG A 829 70.58 -18.65 -14.38
N LEU A 830 71.11 -17.52 -14.82
CA LEU A 830 70.35 -16.43 -15.43
C LEU A 830 70.31 -16.58 -16.97
N ILE A 831 69.12 -16.47 -17.56
CA ILE A 831 68.88 -16.49 -19.00
C ILE A 831 68.08 -15.24 -19.36
N ARG A 832 68.54 -14.47 -20.36
CA ARG A 832 67.80 -13.32 -20.88
C ARG A 832 67.08 -13.71 -22.18
N GLN A 833 65.84 -13.25 -22.35
CA GLN A 833 65.07 -13.39 -23.58
C GLN A 833 64.25 -12.12 -23.88
N PRO A 834 63.78 -11.90 -25.12
CA PRO A 834 62.78 -10.87 -25.39
C PRO A 834 61.44 -11.21 -24.71
N ASN A 835 60.69 -10.19 -24.27
CA ASN A 835 59.40 -10.36 -23.59
C ASN A 835 58.40 -11.13 -24.45
N GLN A 836 58.16 -12.37 -24.05
CA GLN A 836 57.24 -13.31 -24.71
C GLN A 836 56.17 -13.83 -23.73
N GLY A 837 56.21 -13.41 -22.48
CA GLY A 837 55.27 -13.79 -21.43
C GLY A 837 55.77 -14.92 -20.55
N LYS A 838 55.17 -15.02 -19.36
CA LYS A 838 55.56 -15.97 -18.31
C LYS A 838 55.60 -17.43 -18.78
N GLY A 839 54.60 -17.90 -19.52
CA GLY A 839 54.58 -19.28 -20.04
C GLY A 839 55.75 -19.59 -20.98
N ALA A 840 56.13 -18.64 -21.86
CA ALA A 840 57.27 -18.79 -22.75
C ALA A 840 58.60 -18.81 -21.97
N ALA A 841 58.74 -17.92 -20.98
CA ALA A 841 59.90 -17.89 -20.09
C ALA A 841 60.05 -19.19 -19.27
N LEU A 842 58.95 -19.74 -18.74
CA LEU A 842 58.95 -21.02 -18.02
C LEU A 842 59.29 -22.20 -18.94
N ASN A 843 58.82 -22.21 -20.19
CA ASN A 843 59.23 -23.21 -21.18
C ASN A 843 60.71 -23.10 -21.52
N ARG A 844 61.27 -21.88 -21.61
CA ARG A 844 62.70 -21.68 -21.82
C ARG A 844 63.50 -22.23 -20.64
N ALA A 845 63.02 -22.01 -19.41
CA ALA A 845 63.61 -22.59 -18.21
C ALA A 845 63.53 -24.13 -18.22
N LEU A 846 62.38 -24.69 -18.61
CA LEU A 846 62.14 -26.14 -18.72
C LEU A 846 63.12 -26.84 -19.69
N GLN A 847 63.48 -26.18 -20.79
CA GLN A 847 64.44 -26.73 -21.77
C GLN A 847 65.85 -26.91 -21.21
N VAL A 848 66.26 -26.05 -20.29
CA VAL A 848 67.63 -26.03 -19.75
C VAL A 848 67.74 -26.68 -18.36
N ALA A 849 66.61 -26.87 -17.68
CA ALA A 849 66.53 -27.56 -16.40
C ALA A 849 67.11 -28.98 -16.53
N GLN A 850 67.67 -29.51 -15.46
CA GLN A 850 68.28 -30.85 -15.35
C GLN A 850 67.58 -31.72 -14.30
N GLY A 851 66.88 -31.12 -13.35
CA GLY A 851 66.17 -31.80 -12.28
C GLY A 851 65.06 -32.73 -12.76
N GLU A 852 64.81 -33.79 -11.98
CA GLU A 852 63.67 -34.70 -12.17
C GLU A 852 62.36 -34.05 -11.70
N VAL A 853 62.46 -33.23 -10.66
CA VAL A 853 61.37 -32.42 -10.12
C VAL A 853 61.62 -30.95 -10.44
N LEU A 854 60.59 -30.30 -10.96
CA LEU A 854 60.62 -28.89 -11.33
C LEU A 854 59.76 -28.13 -10.31
N ILE A 855 60.28 -27.09 -9.69
CA ILE A 855 59.51 -26.22 -8.80
C ILE A 855 59.39 -24.85 -9.45
N CYS A 856 58.18 -24.46 -9.81
CA CYS A 856 57.91 -23.14 -10.35
C CYS A 856 57.45 -22.22 -9.23
N ILE A 857 58.11 -21.07 -9.13
CA ILE A 857 57.73 -20.00 -8.19
C ILE A 857 57.67 -18.66 -8.92
N ASP A 858 56.83 -17.76 -8.40
CA ASP A 858 56.81 -16.38 -8.87
C ASP A 858 58.03 -15.62 -8.33
N ALA A 859 58.51 -14.63 -9.09
CA ALA A 859 59.68 -13.83 -8.75
C ALA A 859 59.52 -12.95 -7.48
N ASP A 860 58.31 -12.88 -6.91
CA ASP A 860 57.96 -12.14 -5.69
C ASP A 860 57.62 -13.07 -4.50
N THR A 861 57.94 -14.36 -4.60
CA THR A 861 57.53 -15.35 -3.60
C THR A 861 58.67 -15.78 -2.68
N MET A 862 58.43 -15.71 -1.37
CA MET A 862 59.36 -16.17 -0.35
C MET A 862 58.97 -17.56 0.16
N LEU A 863 59.88 -18.53 0.07
CA LEU A 863 59.66 -19.91 0.52
C LEU A 863 60.05 -20.09 1.98
N ALA A 864 59.30 -20.93 2.71
CA ALA A 864 59.78 -21.47 3.97
C ALA A 864 60.99 -22.42 3.71
N PRO A 865 61.99 -22.49 4.60
CA PRO A 865 63.20 -23.28 4.37
C PRO A 865 62.95 -24.76 4.02
N ASP A 866 61.92 -25.35 4.62
CA ASP A 866 61.52 -26.75 4.45
C ASP A 866 60.49 -26.97 3.31
N ALA A 867 60.07 -25.93 2.60
CA ALA A 867 59.00 -26.02 1.62
C ALA A 867 59.32 -26.96 0.44
N ILE A 868 60.54 -26.87 -0.11
CA ILE A 868 60.99 -27.72 -1.23
C ILE A 868 61.01 -29.19 -0.80
N GLU A 869 61.59 -29.48 0.36
CA GLU A 869 61.68 -30.84 0.91
C GLU A 869 60.30 -31.47 1.09
N ARG A 870 59.34 -30.70 1.63
CA ARG A 870 57.94 -31.12 1.79
C ARG A 870 57.22 -31.36 0.46
N LEU A 871 57.56 -30.65 -0.62
CA LEU A 871 56.95 -30.90 -1.93
C LEU A 871 57.52 -32.16 -2.59
N VAL A 872 58.84 -32.32 -2.54
CA VAL A 872 59.56 -33.39 -3.27
C VAL A 872 59.14 -34.78 -2.79
N VAL A 873 58.82 -34.93 -1.50
CA VAL A 873 58.46 -36.22 -0.90
C VAL A 873 57.32 -36.95 -1.61
N HIS A 874 56.36 -36.21 -2.16
CA HIS A 874 55.18 -36.78 -2.84
C HIS A 874 55.52 -37.45 -4.17
N PHE A 875 56.68 -37.13 -4.78
CA PHE A 875 57.15 -37.78 -6.01
C PHE A 875 57.78 -39.16 -5.77
N THR A 876 57.85 -39.63 -4.51
CA THR A 876 58.10 -41.05 -4.22
C THR A 876 57.00 -41.94 -4.80
N ASP A 877 55.76 -41.45 -4.90
CA ASP A 877 54.70 -42.10 -5.65
C ASP A 877 54.87 -41.82 -7.16
N PRO A 878 55.12 -42.85 -7.98
CA PRO A 878 55.35 -42.69 -9.42
C PRO A 878 54.12 -42.16 -10.17
N GLN A 879 52.90 -42.23 -9.61
CA GLN A 879 51.68 -41.71 -10.23
C GLN A 879 51.48 -40.21 -10.01
N VAL A 880 52.22 -39.61 -9.07
CA VAL A 880 52.15 -38.17 -8.80
C VAL A 880 52.90 -37.40 -9.89
N GLY A 881 52.15 -36.59 -10.63
CA GLY A 881 52.68 -35.70 -11.67
C GLY A 881 52.87 -34.26 -11.21
N ALA A 882 52.15 -33.81 -10.18
CA ALA A 882 52.30 -32.48 -9.61
C ALA A 882 51.87 -32.40 -8.14
N VAL A 883 52.39 -31.41 -7.43
CA VAL A 883 52.08 -31.14 -6.01
C VAL A 883 51.89 -29.65 -5.83
N ALA A 884 50.74 -29.26 -5.29
CA ALA A 884 50.43 -27.87 -4.97
C ALA A 884 50.87 -27.52 -3.55
N GLY A 885 51.65 -26.44 -3.40
CA GLY A 885 52.00 -25.87 -2.10
C GLY A 885 50.93 -24.96 -1.52
N ASN A 886 51.17 -24.50 -0.29
CA ASN A 886 50.33 -23.58 0.45
C ASN A 886 50.79 -22.13 0.27
N ILE A 887 49.98 -21.33 -0.42
CA ILE A 887 50.26 -19.90 -0.64
C ILE A 887 49.62 -19.08 0.48
N ARG A 888 50.44 -18.21 1.10
CA ARG A 888 50.05 -17.29 2.16
C ARG A 888 50.32 -15.85 1.72
N VAL A 889 49.56 -14.94 2.30
CA VAL A 889 49.76 -13.50 2.09
C VAL A 889 50.98 -13.05 2.89
N GLY A 890 51.99 -12.51 2.23
CA GLY A 890 53.20 -11.99 2.88
C GLY A 890 53.05 -10.57 3.44
N ASN A 891 52.10 -9.79 2.93
CA ASN A 891 51.83 -8.40 3.31
C ASN A 891 50.36 -8.21 3.75
N PRO A 892 49.92 -8.77 4.89
CA PRO A 892 48.53 -8.71 5.34
C PRO A 892 48.12 -7.32 5.90
N GLU A 893 48.62 -6.24 5.29
CA GLU A 893 48.34 -4.86 5.69
C GLU A 893 47.20 -4.26 4.85
N GLY A 894 46.16 -3.78 5.52
CA GLY A 894 45.00 -3.16 4.88
C GLY A 894 43.89 -4.14 4.49
N ILE A 895 42.68 -3.59 4.28
CA ILE A 895 41.44 -4.36 4.16
C ILE A 895 41.46 -5.30 2.93
N LEU A 896 41.98 -4.86 1.79
CA LEU A 896 42.07 -5.69 0.57
C LEU A 896 42.99 -6.90 0.73
N ALA A 897 44.10 -6.75 1.47
CA ALA A 897 45.04 -7.84 1.75
C ALA A 897 44.43 -8.83 2.74
N LEU A 898 43.70 -8.34 3.76
CA LEU A 898 42.96 -9.18 4.70
C LEU A 898 41.85 -9.99 4.03
N TRP A 899 41.08 -9.40 3.12
CA TRP A 899 40.08 -10.15 2.34
C TRP A 899 40.73 -11.22 1.46
N GLN A 900 41.85 -10.93 0.81
CA GLN A 900 42.59 -11.96 0.05
C GLN A 900 43.16 -13.06 0.96
N MET A 901 43.59 -12.74 2.17
CA MET A 901 44.02 -13.73 3.15
C MET A 901 42.88 -14.67 3.55
N ILE A 902 41.67 -14.13 3.78
CA ILE A 902 40.48 -14.96 4.02
C ILE A 902 40.19 -15.84 2.80
N GLU A 903 40.24 -15.30 1.58
CA GLU A 903 40.01 -16.06 0.35
C GLU A 903 41.03 -17.19 0.16
N TYR A 904 42.33 -16.93 0.34
CA TYR A 904 43.38 -17.95 0.21
C TYR A 904 43.17 -19.08 1.23
N THR A 905 42.82 -18.71 2.47
CA THR A 905 42.60 -19.68 3.55
C THR A 905 41.35 -20.53 3.30
N VAL A 906 40.23 -19.90 2.95
CA VAL A 906 38.91 -20.55 2.85
C VAL A 906 38.67 -21.16 1.47
N SER A 907 38.89 -20.42 0.38
CA SER A 907 38.53 -20.86 -0.98
C SER A 907 39.68 -21.51 -1.74
N GLN A 908 40.94 -21.25 -1.39
CA GLN A 908 42.06 -21.93 -2.08
C GLN A 908 42.53 -23.15 -1.30
N ASN A 909 42.86 -23.00 -0.03
CA ASN A 909 43.48 -24.07 0.74
C ASN A 909 42.49 -25.16 1.18
N LEU A 910 41.30 -24.78 1.65
CA LEU A 910 40.27 -25.75 2.05
C LEU A 910 39.75 -26.55 0.85
N ASP A 911 39.37 -25.86 -0.23
CA ASP A 911 38.88 -26.50 -1.47
C ASP A 911 39.96 -27.38 -2.11
N ARG A 912 41.22 -26.94 -2.14
CA ARG A 912 42.34 -27.74 -2.66
C ARG A 912 42.58 -29.00 -1.84
N ARG A 913 42.45 -28.91 -0.51
CA ARG A 913 42.58 -30.07 0.39
C ARG A 913 41.47 -31.10 0.14
N ALA A 914 40.23 -30.66 -0.05
CA ALA A 914 39.13 -31.54 -0.43
C ALA A 914 39.35 -32.12 -1.85
N GLY A 915 39.75 -31.29 -2.81
CA GLY A 915 39.98 -31.67 -4.20
C GLY A 915 41.12 -32.67 -4.38
N ALA A 916 42.18 -32.62 -3.57
CA ALA A 916 43.28 -33.58 -3.62
C ALA A 916 42.81 -35.03 -3.37
N LEU A 917 41.90 -35.24 -2.41
CA LEU A 917 41.32 -36.57 -2.12
C LEU A 917 40.52 -37.15 -3.28
N LEU A 918 39.89 -36.28 -4.08
CA LEU A 918 39.05 -36.67 -5.22
C LEU A 918 39.80 -36.65 -6.54
N ASN A 919 41.13 -36.43 -6.53
CA ASN A 919 41.90 -36.28 -7.76
C ASN A 919 41.41 -35.10 -8.64
N ALA A 920 40.92 -34.03 -8.01
CA ALA A 920 40.20 -32.91 -8.61
C ALA A 920 40.72 -31.54 -8.13
N VAL A 921 42.03 -31.41 -7.94
CA VAL A 921 42.70 -30.14 -7.62
C VAL A 921 42.45 -29.10 -8.72
N PHE A 922 41.92 -27.93 -8.32
CA PHE A 922 41.57 -26.81 -9.22
C PHE A 922 42.79 -26.24 -9.96
N VAL A 923 43.86 -25.93 -9.22
CA VAL A 923 45.09 -25.34 -9.75
C VAL A 923 46.27 -25.68 -8.86
N VAL A 924 47.41 -26.04 -9.48
CA VAL A 924 48.72 -26.01 -8.85
C VAL A 924 49.26 -24.58 -9.01
N PRO A 925 49.36 -23.78 -7.93
CA PRO A 925 49.61 -22.36 -8.05
C PRO A 925 51.01 -22.06 -8.57
N GLY A 926 51.14 -21.12 -9.51
CA GLY A 926 52.44 -20.69 -10.04
C GLY A 926 53.41 -20.10 -9.01
N ALA A 927 52.92 -19.68 -7.84
CA ALA A 927 53.75 -19.17 -6.74
C ALA A 927 54.46 -20.29 -5.95
N LEU A 928 53.92 -21.52 -5.93
CA LEU A 928 54.57 -22.68 -5.32
C LEU A 928 53.98 -23.98 -5.88
N GLY A 929 54.46 -24.37 -7.06
CA GLY A 929 54.02 -25.58 -7.74
C GLY A 929 55.19 -26.50 -8.04
N ALA A 930 55.14 -27.74 -7.55
CA ALA A 930 56.11 -28.77 -7.92
C ALA A 930 55.55 -29.70 -8.99
N TRP A 931 56.37 -30.07 -9.96
CA TRP A 931 55.98 -30.82 -11.15
C TRP A 931 56.99 -31.90 -11.45
N ARG A 932 56.51 -33.10 -11.79
CA ARG A 932 57.38 -34.15 -12.30
C ARG A 932 57.76 -33.81 -13.73
N ARG A 933 59.05 -33.69 -14.03
CA ARG A 933 59.52 -33.28 -15.36
C ARG A 933 58.94 -34.13 -16.49
N ARG A 934 58.95 -35.46 -16.34
CA ARG A 934 58.39 -36.37 -17.36
C ARG A 934 56.91 -36.11 -17.65
N ALA A 935 56.13 -35.75 -16.63
CA ALA A 935 54.70 -35.46 -16.78
C ALA A 935 54.47 -34.13 -17.52
N VAL A 936 55.26 -33.11 -17.20
CA VAL A 936 55.22 -31.80 -17.91
C VAL A 936 55.64 -31.96 -19.37
N MET A 937 56.69 -32.73 -19.64
CA MET A 937 57.17 -33.00 -20.99
C MET A 937 56.14 -33.80 -21.81
N GLN A 938 55.45 -34.77 -21.19
CA GLN A 938 54.41 -35.58 -21.86
C GLN A 938 53.26 -34.72 -22.41
N VAL A 939 52.87 -33.67 -21.69
CA VAL A 939 51.77 -32.78 -22.11
C VAL A 939 52.23 -31.56 -22.91
N GLY A 940 53.53 -31.45 -23.22
CA GLY A 940 54.08 -30.38 -24.06
C GLY A 940 54.44 -29.07 -23.35
N GLY A 941 54.61 -29.06 -22.03
CA GLY A 941 55.00 -27.86 -21.27
C GLY A 941 53.87 -26.84 -21.06
N TYR A 942 54.21 -25.57 -20.86
CA TYR A 942 53.26 -24.47 -20.64
C TYR A 942 52.71 -23.95 -21.97
N GLU A 943 51.40 -23.96 -22.17
CA GLU A 943 50.80 -23.34 -23.36
C GLU A 943 50.57 -21.84 -23.13
N THR A 944 50.78 -21.02 -24.15
CA THR A 944 50.73 -19.54 -24.11
C THR A 944 49.40 -18.97 -24.59
N ASP A 945 48.40 -19.82 -24.87
CA ASP A 945 47.10 -19.42 -25.40
C ASP A 945 46.08 -18.96 -24.33
N THR A 946 46.43 -19.09 -23.05
CA THR A 946 45.65 -18.64 -21.88
C THR A 946 46.46 -17.72 -20.95
N LEU A 947 45.77 -16.91 -20.13
CA LEU A 947 46.40 -16.07 -19.09
C LEU A 947 46.64 -16.79 -17.75
N ALA A 948 46.26 -18.06 -17.65
CA ALA A 948 46.38 -18.90 -16.46
C ALA A 948 47.10 -20.21 -16.85
N GLU A 949 48.37 -20.07 -17.22
CA GLU A 949 49.22 -21.14 -17.74
C GLU A 949 49.39 -22.32 -16.77
N ASP A 950 49.37 -22.03 -15.46
CA ASP A 950 49.50 -22.98 -14.37
C ASP A 950 48.25 -23.86 -14.21
N MET A 951 47.06 -23.25 -14.31
CA MET A 951 45.78 -23.97 -14.31
C MET A 951 45.61 -24.81 -15.58
N ASP A 952 45.95 -24.29 -16.75
CA ASP A 952 45.90 -25.04 -17.99
C ASP A 952 46.80 -26.30 -17.94
N LEU A 953 48.04 -26.14 -17.44
CA LEU A 953 48.97 -27.26 -17.25
C LEU A 953 48.42 -28.27 -16.23
N THR A 954 47.87 -27.79 -15.10
CA THR A 954 47.22 -28.63 -14.08
C THR A 954 46.17 -29.54 -14.74
N TRP A 955 45.28 -28.97 -15.55
CA TRP A 955 44.17 -29.71 -16.17
C TRP A 955 44.65 -30.66 -17.26
N ARG A 956 45.67 -30.30 -18.05
CA ARG A 956 46.26 -31.21 -19.04
C ARG A 956 46.93 -32.43 -18.38
N LEU A 957 47.66 -32.25 -17.27
CA LEU A 957 48.21 -33.37 -16.50
C LEU A 957 47.11 -34.29 -15.98
N ARG A 958 46.00 -33.73 -15.49
CA ARG A 958 44.83 -34.50 -15.05
C ARG A 958 44.26 -35.35 -16.18
N MET A 959 44.02 -34.75 -17.34
CA MET A 959 43.47 -35.46 -18.50
C MET A 959 44.43 -36.52 -19.05
N ALA A 960 45.74 -36.35 -18.85
CA ALA A 960 46.76 -37.34 -19.17
C ALA A 960 46.90 -38.48 -18.13
N GLY A 961 46.10 -38.45 -17.05
CA GLY A 961 46.03 -39.53 -16.06
C GLY A 961 46.92 -39.32 -14.82
N TRP A 962 47.63 -38.19 -14.70
CA TRP A 962 48.50 -37.93 -13.56
C TRP A 962 47.72 -37.55 -12.29
N ARG A 963 48.22 -38.02 -11.15
CA ARG A 963 47.74 -37.60 -9.83
C ARG A 963 48.38 -36.27 -9.44
N ILE A 964 47.59 -35.38 -8.84
CA ILE A 964 47.99 -34.08 -8.35
C ILE A 964 47.63 -34.05 -6.88
N GLU A 965 48.66 -33.86 -6.06
CA GLU A 965 48.58 -33.84 -4.60
C GLU A 965 48.63 -32.41 -4.06
N ASN A 966 48.32 -32.27 -2.78
CA ASN A 966 48.39 -31.00 -2.06
C ASN A 966 49.24 -31.17 -0.80
N GLU A 967 50.29 -30.36 -0.67
CA GLU A 967 51.13 -30.32 0.53
C GLU A 967 50.86 -29.03 1.31
N PRO A 968 50.00 -29.08 2.34
CA PRO A 968 49.58 -27.88 3.08
C PRO A 968 50.68 -27.27 3.96
N ASN A 969 51.75 -28.02 4.27
CA ASN A 969 52.83 -27.51 5.11
C ASN A 969 53.99 -26.92 4.29
N ALA A 970 54.02 -27.10 2.96
CA ALA A 970 54.95 -26.42 2.08
C ALA A 970 54.49 -24.97 1.88
N ARG A 971 55.02 -24.04 2.67
CA ARG A 971 54.52 -22.66 2.73
C ARG A 971 55.32 -21.71 1.85
N ALA A 972 54.60 -20.83 1.16
CA ALA A 972 55.14 -19.72 0.39
C ALA A 972 54.38 -18.44 0.72
N TYR A 973 55.09 -17.31 0.84
CA TYR A 973 54.54 -15.99 1.11
C TYR A 973 54.68 -15.11 -0.14
N THR A 974 53.57 -14.60 -0.66
CA THR A 974 53.54 -13.76 -1.88
C THR A 974 52.92 -12.39 -1.59
N GLU A 975 53.31 -11.38 -2.37
CA GLU A 975 52.78 -10.02 -2.25
C GLU A 975 51.41 -9.89 -2.94
N VAL A 976 50.39 -9.51 -2.18
CA VAL A 976 49.05 -9.23 -2.71
C VAL A 976 48.82 -7.73 -2.98
N PRO A 977 47.93 -7.39 -3.93
CA PRO A 977 47.58 -5.99 -4.21
C PRO A 977 46.98 -5.26 -2.99
N THR A 978 47.51 -4.09 -2.68
CA THR A 978 47.01 -3.21 -1.60
C THR A 978 46.14 -2.05 -2.11
N THR A 979 46.02 -1.87 -3.43
CA THR A 979 45.17 -0.83 -4.04
C THR A 979 44.04 -1.43 -4.88
N PRO A 980 42.85 -0.79 -4.94
CA PRO A 980 41.71 -1.29 -5.71
C PRO A 980 42.03 -1.52 -7.19
N ARG A 981 42.78 -0.61 -7.83
CA ARG A 981 43.13 -0.72 -9.26
C ARG A 981 44.03 -1.93 -9.54
N ALA A 982 45.03 -2.16 -8.70
CA ALA A 982 45.92 -3.32 -8.80
C ALA A 982 45.16 -4.62 -8.55
N PHE A 983 44.28 -4.62 -7.54
CA PHE A 983 43.41 -5.74 -7.20
C PHE A 983 42.49 -6.12 -8.38
N LEU A 984 41.72 -5.17 -8.92
CA LEU A 984 40.81 -5.42 -10.05
C LEU A 984 41.55 -5.95 -11.29
N LYS A 985 42.77 -5.48 -11.55
CA LYS A 985 43.61 -5.97 -12.65
C LYS A 985 44.05 -7.43 -12.44
N GLN A 986 44.46 -7.78 -11.22
CA GLN A 986 44.80 -9.15 -10.85
C GLN A 986 43.59 -10.08 -11.01
N ARG A 987 42.44 -9.68 -10.44
CA ARG A 987 41.21 -10.50 -10.45
C ARG A 987 40.65 -10.67 -11.84
N PHE A 988 40.73 -9.64 -12.68
CA PHE A 988 40.35 -9.74 -14.09
C PHE A 988 41.19 -10.78 -14.82
N ARG A 989 42.52 -10.79 -14.60
CA ARG A 989 43.40 -11.79 -15.21
C ARG A 989 43.02 -13.21 -14.80
N TRP A 990 42.77 -13.43 -13.50
CA TRP A 990 42.38 -14.75 -12.99
C TRP A 990 41.02 -15.18 -13.55
N SER A 991 40.02 -14.31 -13.47
CA SER A 991 38.67 -14.61 -13.96
C SER A 991 38.66 -14.89 -15.47
N TYR A 992 39.39 -14.08 -16.25
CA TYR A 992 39.52 -14.27 -17.69
C TYR A 992 40.29 -15.55 -18.03
N GLY A 993 41.39 -15.85 -17.32
CA GLY A 993 42.15 -17.08 -17.46
C GLY A 993 41.33 -18.33 -17.14
N THR A 994 40.49 -18.28 -16.11
CA THR A 994 39.50 -19.32 -15.78
C THR A 994 38.51 -19.55 -16.91
N LEU A 995 37.92 -18.48 -17.46
CA LEU A 995 37.03 -18.59 -18.62
C LEU A 995 37.74 -19.19 -19.84
N GLN A 996 39.00 -18.82 -20.09
CA GLN A 996 39.78 -19.39 -21.18
C GLN A 996 40.01 -20.89 -20.98
N CYS A 997 40.42 -21.33 -19.79
CA CYS A 997 40.63 -22.75 -19.50
C CYS A 997 39.32 -23.55 -19.60
N LEU A 998 38.22 -23.05 -19.01
CA LEU A 998 36.90 -23.67 -19.11
C LEU A 998 36.46 -23.82 -20.57
N TRP A 999 36.67 -22.80 -21.39
CA TRP A 999 36.31 -22.85 -22.80
C TRP A 999 37.20 -23.81 -23.60
N LYS A 1000 38.52 -23.73 -23.40
CA LYS A 1000 39.52 -24.59 -24.05
C LYS A 1000 39.24 -26.07 -23.76
N HIS A 1001 38.96 -26.38 -22.49
CA HIS A 1001 38.76 -27.74 -21.99
C HIS A 1001 37.29 -28.15 -21.84
N ARG A 1002 36.33 -27.41 -22.44
CA ARG A 1002 34.88 -27.68 -22.31
C ARG A 1002 34.46 -29.11 -22.68
N ARG A 1003 35.21 -29.78 -23.55
CA ARG A 1003 34.97 -31.18 -23.96
C ARG A 1003 35.33 -32.20 -22.87
N ALA A 1004 36.04 -31.79 -21.82
CA ALA A 1004 36.34 -32.61 -20.65
C ALA A 1004 35.21 -32.63 -19.62
N MET A 1005 34.17 -31.80 -19.79
CA MET A 1005 32.94 -31.87 -18.98
C MET A 1005 32.40 -33.30 -18.97
N PHE A 1006 32.10 -33.82 -17.78
CA PHE A 1006 31.60 -35.18 -17.54
C PHE A 1006 32.51 -36.31 -18.03
N ARG A 1007 33.81 -36.04 -18.23
CA ARG A 1007 34.85 -37.03 -18.57
C ARG A 1007 35.99 -36.98 -17.55
N PHE A 1008 36.92 -37.94 -17.60
CA PHE A 1008 38.13 -37.94 -16.76
C PHE A 1008 37.84 -37.94 -15.23
N GLY A 1009 36.83 -38.71 -14.80
CA GLY A 1009 36.49 -38.91 -13.39
C GLY A 1009 35.96 -37.64 -12.70
N TRP A 1010 36.32 -37.46 -11.43
CA TRP A 1010 35.89 -36.32 -10.59
C TRP A 1010 36.28 -34.95 -11.15
N PHE A 1011 37.36 -34.87 -11.95
CA PHE A 1011 37.75 -33.64 -12.63
C PHE A 1011 36.64 -33.13 -13.56
N GLY A 1012 36.11 -33.95 -14.46
CA GLY A 1012 35.05 -33.52 -15.36
C GLY A 1012 33.64 -33.65 -14.79
N TRP A 1013 33.38 -34.58 -13.87
CA TRP A 1013 32.05 -34.76 -13.28
C TRP A 1013 31.72 -33.79 -12.16
N PHE A 1014 32.73 -33.29 -11.43
CA PHE A 1014 32.50 -32.49 -10.24
C PHE A 1014 33.19 -31.13 -10.32
N LEU A 1015 34.50 -31.10 -10.60
CA LEU A 1015 35.25 -29.85 -10.61
C LEU A 1015 34.78 -28.91 -11.73
N LEU A 1016 34.77 -29.34 -13.00
CA LEU A 1016 34.37 -28.46 -14.11
C LEU A 1016 32.93 -27.91 -13.99
N PRO A 1017 31.90 -28.74 -13.68
CA PRO A 1017 30.55 -28.22 -13.45
C PRO A 1017 30.48 -27.27 -12.26
N SER A 1018 31.20 -27.54 -11.18
CA SER A 1018 31.21 -26.65 -10.00
C SER A 1018 31.81 -25.28 -10.30
N ILE A 1019 32.84 -25.18 -11.14
CA ILE A 1019 33.41 -23.89 -11.54
C ILE A 1019 32.42 -23.11 -12.42
N TRP A 1020 31.80 -23.77 -13.41
CA TRP A 1020 30.74 -23.14 -14.22
C TRP A 1020 29.59 -22.62 -13.36
N LEU A 1021 29.16 -23.41 -12.39
CA LEU A 1021 28.02 -23.09 -11.53
C LEU A 1021 28.37 -21.98 -10.52
N PHE A 1022 29.40 -22.15 -9.70
CA PHE A 1022 29.69 -21.25 -8.57
C PHE A 1022 30.59 -20.07 -8.93
N GLN A 1023 31.52 -20.21 -9.87
CA GLN A 1023 32.41 -19.10 -10.24
C GLN A 1023 31.87 -18.27 -11.41
N VAL A 1024 31.09 -18.86 -12.32
CA VAL A 1024 30.55 -18.14 -13.48
C VAL A 1024 29.07 -17.80 -13.30
N LEU A 1025 28.18 -18.80 -13.29
CA LEU A 1025 26.73 -18.57 -13.30
C LEU A 1025 26.25 -17.84 -12.04
N PHE A 1026 26.67 -18.26 -10.85
CA PHE A 1026 26.23 -17.64 -9.61
C PHE A 1026 26.71 -16.18 -9.47
N GLN A 1027 27.89 -15.84 -9.99
CA GLN A 1027 28.37 -14.45 -10.00
C GLN A 1027 27.59 -13.55 -10.98
N LEU A 1028 27.01 -14.13 -12.04
CA LEU A 1028 26.11 -13.40 -12.95
C LEU A 1028 24.75 -13.12 -12.31
N VAL A 1029 24.25 -14.07 -11.52
CA VAL A 1029 22.92 -14.00 -10.88
C VAL A 1029 22.95 -13.17 -9.58
N ALA A 1030 24.05 -13.24 -8.82
CA ALA A 1030 24.17 -12.61 -7.50
C ALA A 1030 23.80 -11.11 -7.45
N PRO A 1031 24.19 -10.25 -8.42
CA PRO A 1031 23.78 -8.85 -8.42
C PRO A 1031 22.25 -8.64 -8.44
N PHE A 1032 21.51 -9.50 -9.15
CA PHE A 1032 20.05 -9.41 -9.21
C PHE A 1032 19.40 -9.83 -7.89
N LEU A 1033 19.93 -10.88 -7.26
CA LEU A 1033 19.50 -11.31 -5.92
C LEU A 1033 19.75 -10.22 -4.88
N ASP A 1034 20.92 -9.56 -4.95
CA ASP A 1034 21.26 -8.46 -4.04
C ASP A 1034 20.31 -7.27 -4.24
N LEU A 1035 19.97 -6.92 -5.48
CA LEU A 1035 18.98 -5.88 -5.78
C LEU A 1035 17.58 -6.23 -5.25
N GLN A 1036 17.16 -7.49 -5.39
CA GLN A 1036 15.88 -7.97 -4.85
C GLN A 1036 15.85 -7.83 -3.32
N VAL A 1037 16.93 -8.19 -2.62
CA VAL A 1037 17.02 -8.02 -1.16
C VAL A 1037 16.93 -6.54 -0.78
N VAL A 1038 17.65 -5.65 -1.46
CA VAL A 1038 17.60 -4.21 -1.21
C VAL A 1038 16.19 -3.65 -1.45
N TRP A 1039 15.52 -4.09 -2.52
CA TRP A 1039 14.15 -3.73 -2.83
C TRP A 1039 13.19 -4.18 -1.72
N SER A 1040 13.23 -5.46 -1.33
CA SER A 1040 12.40 -6.01 -0.24
C SER A 1040 12.62 -5.27 1.09
N LEU A 1041 13.87 -4.94 1.43
CA LEU A 1041 14.19 -4.16 2.63
C LEU A 1041 13.63 -2.73 2.53
N SER A 1042 13.70 -2.11 1.36
CA SER A 1042 13.20 -0.75 1.13
C SER A 1042 11.67 -0.68 1.19
N VAL A 1043 10.97 -1.69 0.67
CA VAL A 1043 9.51 -1.80 0.78
C VAL A 1043 9.09 -1.91 2.24
N VAL A 1044 9.73 -2.78 3.02
CA VAL A 1044 9.36 -2.94 4.43
C VAL A 1044 9.76 -1.73 5.27
N LEU A 1045 10.93 -1.12 5.02
CA LEU A 1045 11.33 0.11 5.68
C LEU A 1045 10.36 1.26 5.35
N GLY A 1046 9.95 1.37 4.08
CA GLY A 1046 8.97 2.35 3.63
C GLY A 1046 7.62 2.16 4.31
N GLY A 1047 7.13 0.91 4.37
CA GLY A 1047 5.92 0.56 5.12
C GLY A 1047 6.05 0.94 6.59
N TRP A 1048 7.14 0.56 7.26
CA TRP A 1048 7.37 0.84 8.68
C TRP A 1048 7.42 2.34 8.99
N VAL A 1049 8.12 3.12 8.17
CA VAL A 1049 8.16 4.59 8.26
C VAL A 1049 6.76 5.17 8.05
N GLN A 1050 6.03 4.68 7.04
CA GLN A 1050 4.67 5.13 6.77
C GLN A 1050 3.75 4.85 7.97
N ALA A 1051 3.73 3.62 8.52
CA ALA A 1051 2.93 3.26 9.70
C ALA A 1051 3.29 4.08 10.95
N GLY A 1052 4.58 4.34 11.19
CA GLY A 1052 5.02 5.19 12.29
C GLY A 1052 4.53 6.64 12.15
N LEU A 1053 4.58 7.18 10.94
CA LEU A 1053 4.13 8.54 10.65
C LEU A 1053 2.59 8.68 10.66
N THR A 1054 1.86 7.72 10.09
CA THR A 1054 0.41 7.85 9.83
C THR A 1054 -0.46 7.22 10.90
N LEU A 1055 -0.06 6.06 11.44
CA LEU A 1055 -0.86 5.30 12.42
C LEU A 1055 -0.35 5.47 13.85
N HIS A 1056 0.77 6.17 14.04
CA HIS A 1056 1.54 6.22 15.31
C HIS A 1056 1.87 4.81 15.86
N GLN A 1057 1.84 3.81 14.98
CA GLN A 1057 2.16 2.43 15.28
C GLN A 1057 3.59 2.15 14.83
N TRP A 1058 4.54 2.36 15.76
CA TRP A 1058 5.95 2.03 15.55
C TRP A 1058 6.24 0.52 15.67
N LEU A 1059 5.22 -0.26 16.05
CA LEU A 1059 5.25 -1.72 16.06
C LEU A 1059 4.82 -2.26 14.69
N PRO A 1060 5.70 -2.98 13.96
CA PRO A 1060 5.35 -3.57 12.67
C PRO A 1060 4.24 -4.61 12.81
N SER A 1061 3.28 -4.63 11.89
CA SER A 1061 2.30 -5.73 11.79
C SER A 1061 3.01 -7.04 11.40
N ALA A 1062 2.50 -8.18 11.87
CA ALA A 1062 3.13 -9.49 11.67
C ALA A 1062 3.34 -9.84 10.17
N GLY A 1063 2.49 -9.34 9.28
CA GLY A 1063 2.57 -9.56 7.84
C GLY A 1063 3.79 -8.93 7.16
N TRP A 1064 4.29 -7.80 7.66
CA TRP A 1064 5.45 -7.10 7.08
C TRP A 1064 6.77 -7.72 7.55
N PHE A 1065 6.74 -8.36 8.72
CA PHE A 1065 7.90 -9.02 9.30
C PHE A 1065 8.20 -10.36 8.63
N ALA A 1066 7.19 -11.09 8.14
CA ALA A 1066 7.40 -12.45 7.64
C ALA A 1066 8.38 -12.56 6.44
N PRO A 1067 8.32 -11.70 5.40
CA PRO A 1067 9.30 -11.74 4.30
C PRO A 1067 10.70 -11.29 4.76
N LEU A 1068 10.77 -10.29 5.64
CA LEU A 1068 12.03 -9.74 6.14
C LEU A 1068 12.73 -10.72 7.08
N LEU A 1069 11.96 -11.40 7.93
CA LEU A 1069 12.40 -12.49 8.78
C LEU A 1069 12.84 -13.67 7.90
N SER A 1070 12.11 -14.01 6.85
CA SER A 1070 12.51 -15.10 5.94
C SER A 1070 13.85 -14.81 5.26
N VAL A 1071 13.98 -13.67 4.59
CA VAL A 1071 15.23 -13.27 3.92
C VAL A 1071 16.37 -13.12 4.94
N GLY A 1072 16.11 -12.46 6.08
CA GLY A 1072 17.08 -12.25 7.14
C GLY A 1072 17.55 -13.55 7.80
N LEU A 1073 16.63 -14.48 8.10
CA LEU A 1073 16.96 -15.81 8.64
C LEU A 1073 17.78 -16.62 7.65
N PHE A 1074 17.42 -16.64 6.36
CA PHE A 1074 18.17 -17.41 5.36
C PHE A 1074 19.58 -16.84 5.14
N TYR A 1075 19.71 -15.52 4.99
CA TYR A 1075 21.03 -14.87 4.89
C TYR A 1075 21.85 -15.04 6.16
N GLY A 1076 21.22 -14.91 7.33
CA GLY A 1076 21.86 -15.13 8.63
C GLY A 1076 22.38 -16.55 8.77
N LEU A 1077 21.53 -17.55 8.49
CA LEU A 1077 21.90 -18.97 8.51
C LEU A 1077 23.05 -19.25 7.54
N PHE A 1078 22.96 -18.76 6.31
CA PHE A 1078 24.00 -18.95 5.31
C PHE A 1078 25.33 -18.29 5.75
N TYR A 1079 25.29 -17.07 6.29
CA TYR A 1079 26.47 -16.40 6.83
C TYR A 1079 27.07 -17.17 8.02
N LEU A 1080 26.25 -17.72 8.92
CA LEU A 1080 26.73 -18.54 10.04
C LEU A 1080 27.42 -19.82 9.54
N LEU A 1081 26.91 -20.46 8.49
CA LEU A 1081 27.55 -21.61 7.85
C LEU A 1081 28.89 -21.24 7.18
N GLU A 1082 28.96 -20.09 6.49
CA GLU A 1082 30.21 -19.58 5.93
C GLU A 1082 31.21 -19.23 7.04
N LEU A 1083 30.77 -18.60 8.12
CA LEU A 1083 31.60 -18.25 9.26
C LEU A 1083 32.15 -19.51 9.95
N GLY A 1084 31.31 -20.54 10.13
CA GLY A 1084 31.74 -21.84 10.66
C GLY A 1084 32.78 -22.51 9.75
N THR A 1085 32.55 -22.48 8.43
CA THR A 1085 33.50 -23.00 7.44
C THR A 1085 34.83 -22.25 7.45
N ALA A 1086 34.78 -20.91 7.50
CA ALA A 1086 35.95 -20.06 7.59
C ALA A 1086 36.71 -20.30 8.90
N TRP A 1087 36.01 -20.46 10.02
CA TRP A 1087 36.61 -20.80 11.31
C TRP A 1087 37.37 -22.14 11.25
N ILE A 1088 36.79 -23.17 10.63
CA ILE A 1088 37.45 -24.47 10.42
C ILE A 1088 38.70 -24.30 9.56
N ALA A 1089 38.61 -23.57 8.45
CA ALA A 1089 39.74 -23.34 7.55
C ALA A 1089 40.89 -22.61 8.26
N PHE A 1090 40.58 -21.54 9.00
CA PHE A 1090 41.56 -20.78 9.79
C PHE A 1090 42.21 -21.64 10.88
N HIS A 1091 41.43 -22.52 11.51
CA HIS A 1091 41.96 -23.47 12.50
C HIS A 1091 42.91 -24.50 11.87
N LEU A 1092 42.56 -25.04 10.70
CA LEU A 1092 43.41 -25.98 9.97
C LEU A 1092 44.72 -25.35 9.49
N GLU A 1093 44.66 -24.10 9.04
CA GLU A 1093 45.81 -23.36 8.50
C GLU A 1093 46.62 -22.59 9.56
N ARG A 1094 46.18 -22.59 10.83
CA ARG A 1094 46.82 -21.87 11.95
C ARG A 1094 46.96 -20.35 11.68
N VAL A 1095 45.96 -19.76 11.02
CA VAL A 1095 45.88 -18.31 10.75
C VAL A 1095 45.14 -17.62 11.91
N PRO A 1096 45.55 -16.40 12.35
CA PRO A 1096 44.87 -15.69 13.42
C PRO A 1096 43.39 -15.43 13.10
N ARG A 1097 42.51 -15.83 14.03
CA ARG A 1097 41.04 -15.77 13.86
C ARG A 1097 40.47 -14.35 13.93
N SER A 1098 41.24 -13.37 14.39
CA SER A 1098 40.83 -11.96 14.45
C SER A 1098 40.42 -11.42 13.07
N ALA A 1099 40.99 -11.96 11.99
CA ALA A 1099 40.62 -11.54 10.64
C ALA A 1099 39.20 -11.95 10.23
N LEU A 1100 38.55 -12.90 10.92
CA LEU A 1100 37.18 -13.34 10.60
C LEU A 1100 36.13 -12.22 10.79
N VAL A 1101 36.42 -11.17 11.57
CA VAL A 1101 35.53 -9.99 11.68
C VAL A 1101 35.32 -9.31 10.32
N TRP A 1102 36.30 -9.44 9.41
CA TRP A 1102 36.24 -8.87 8.07
C TRP A 1102 35.47 -9.73 7.06
N LEU A 1103 35.06 -10.95 7.44
CA LEU A 1103 34.30 -11.87 6.57
C LEU A 1103 32.95 -11.28 6.17
N PHE A 1104 32.24 -10.63 7.10
CA PHE A 1104 30.98 -9.95 6.79
C PHE A 1104 31.17 -8.88 5.70
N TRP A 1105 32.15 -7.99 5.89
CA TRP A 1105 32.45 -6.94 4.92
C TRP A 1105 33.00 -7.49 3.59
N GLN A 1106 33.68 -8.63 3.62
CA GLN A 1106 34.07 -9.34 2.41
C GLN A 1106 32.84 -9.77 1.62
N ARG A 1107 31.82 -10.31 2.30
CA ARG A 1107 30.58 -10.76 1.66
C ARG A 1107 29.82 -9.61 0.99
N VAL A 1108 29.76 -8.46 1.65
CA VAL A 1108 29.00 -7.29 1.19
C VAL A 1108 29.74 -6.50 0.12
N VAL A 1109 31.04 -6.24 0.31
CA VAL A 1109 31.80 -5.33 -0.57
C VAL A 1109 32.69 -6.09 -1.56
N TYR A 1110 33.52 -7.01 -1.07
CA TYR A 1110 34.50 -7.71 -1.90
C TYR A 1110 33.83 -8.57 -2.98
N ARG A 1111 32.72 -9.24 -2.65
CA ARG A 1111 31.92 -10.02 -3.61
C ARG A 1111 31.40 -9.18 -4.77
N VAL A 1112 30.92 -7.96 -4.51
CA VAL A 1112 30.42 -7.05 -5.56
C VAL A 1112 31.54 -6.69 -6.54
N LEU A 1113 32.76 -6.45 -6.02
CA LEU A 1113 33.94 -6.20 -6.86
C LEU A 1113 34.25 -7.43 -7.75
N LEU A 1114 34.16 -8.64 -7.21
CA LEU A 1114 34.37 -9.87 -7.98
C LEU A 1114 33.30 -10.08 -9.07
N ASN A 1115 32.02 -9.84 -8.75
CA ASN A 1115 30.92 -9.92 -9.71
C ASN A 1115 31.15 -8.96 -10.89
N TRP A 1116 31.55 -7.72 -10.59
CA TRP A 1116 31.90 -6.73 -11.63
C TRP A 1116 33.08 -7.19 -12.51
N VAL A 1117 34.12 -7.75 -11.88
CA VAL A 1117 35.28 -8.30 -12.61
C VAL A 1117 34.87 -9.45 -13.53
N MET A 1118 34.01 -10.36 -13.07
CA MET A 1118 33.51 -11.48 -13.87
C MET A 1118 32.66 -11.01 -15.05
N LEU A 1119 31.73 -10.07 -14.83
CA LEU A 1119 30.94 -9.45 -15.90
C LEU A 1119 31.84 -8.82 -16.96
N ARG A 1120 32.89 -8.11 -16.52
CA ARG A 1120 33.88 -7.52 -17.41
C ARG A 1120 34.67 -8.59 -18.17
N ALA A 1121 35.06 -9.69 -17.51
CA ALA A 1121 35.79 -10.79 -18.14
C ALA A 1121 34.97 -11.49 -19.23
N ILE A 1122 33.68 -11.75 -18.96
CA ILE A 1122 32.73 -12.32 -19.93
C ILE A 1122 32.54 -11.35 -21.10
N GLY A 1123 32.32 -10.06 -20.84
CA GLY A 1123 32.22 -9.04 -21.89
C GLY A 1123 33.45 -8.97 -22.78
N SER A 1124 34.66 -9.05 -22.19
CA SER A 1124 35.93 -9.13 -22.93
C SER A 1124 36.08 -10.40 -23.76
N ALA A 1125 35.59 -11.54 -23.26
CA ALA A 1125 35.65 -12.84 -23.94
C ALA A 1125 34.67 -12.91 -25.13
N LEU A 1126 33.46 -12.37 -24.96
CA LEU A 1126 32.46 -12.23 -26.02
C LEU A 1126 32.94 -11.27 -27.12
N ALA A 1127 33.53 -10.14 -26.74
CA ALA A 1127 34.08 -9.17 -27.68
C ALA A 1127 35.34 -9.65 -28.41
N GLY A 1128 35.97 -10.73 -27.94
CA GLY A 1128 37.20 -11.31 -28.52
C GLY A 1128 38.42 -10.40 -28.43
N THR A 1129 38.50 -9.59 -27.37
CA THR A 1129 39.59 -8.63 -27.17
C THR A 1129 40.92 -9.31 -26.83
N ARG A 1130 42.02 -8.81 -27.41
CA ARG A 1130 43.36 -9.26 -27.02
C ARG A 1130 43.67 -8.76 -25.61
N GLN A 1131 43.79 -9.67 -24.66
CA GLN A 1131 44.28 -9.38 -23.32
C GLN A 1131 45.75 -9.76 -23.23
N ARG A 1132 46.59 -8.86 -22.72
CA ARG A 1132 48.03 -9.10 -22.51
C ARG A 1132 48.33 -9.16 -21.01
N TRP A 1133 49.39 -9.87 -20.65
CA TRP A 1133 49.95 -9.83 -19.30
C TRP A 1133 50.34 -8.39 -18.95
N GLY A 1134 49.71 -7.80 -17.94
CA GLY A 1134 49.97 -6.44 -17.50
C GLY A 1134 50.50 -6.42 -16.08
N LYS A 1135 51.71 -5.91 -15.87
CA LYS A 1135 52.40 -5.93 -14.57
C LYS A 1135 51.73 -5.11 -13.46
N LEU A 1136 51.93 -5.52 -12.21
CA LEU A 1136 51.57 -4.80 -10.97
C LEU A 1136 52.82 -4.13 -10.36
N GLN A 1137 52.68 -2.94 -9.77
CA GLN A 1137 53.76 -2.32 -8.99
C GLN A 1137 53.95 -3.10 -7.67
N ARG A 1138 55.19 -3.43 -7.32
CA ARG A 1138 55.57 -4.23 -6.14
C ARG A 1138 56.32 -3.38 -5.13
N ARG A 1139 56.10 -3.62 -3.83
CA ARG A 1139 56.75 -2.90 -2.72
C ARG A 1139 57.80 -3.76 -1.99
N GLY A 1140 57.75 -5.09 -2.15
CA GLY A 1140 58.63 -6.04 -1.47
C GLY A 1140 58.18 -6.41 -0.06
N LEU A 1141 58.40 -7.67 0.34
CA LEU A 1141 57.99 -8.24 1.62
C LEU A 1141 59.10 -8.09 2.69
N SER A 1142 58.80 -7.64 3.91
CA SER A 1142 59.69 -7.86 5.08
C SER A 1142 59.74 -9.36 5.44
N HIS A 1143 60.80 -9.83 6.12
CA HIS A 1143 61.15 -11.25 6.37
C HIS A 1143 59.95 -12.20 6.68
N PRO A 1144 60.09 -13.54 6.47
CA PRO A 1144 59.04 -14.49 6.89
C PRO A 1144 58.71 -14.27 8.38
N PRO A 1145 57.44 -14.41 8.81
CA PRO A 1145 57.08 -14.22 10.22
C PRO A 1145 57.96 -15.09 11.14
N GLU A 1146 58.52 -14.53 12.21
CA GLU A 1146 59.42 -15.24 13.15
C GLU A 1146 58.82 -16.54 13.70
N SER A 1147 57.49 -16.64 13.76
CA SER A 1147 56.75 -17.82 14.20
C SER A 1147 56.90 -19.07 13.31
N ASP A 1148 57.47 -18.94 12.11
CA ASP A 1148 57.64 -20.01 11.13
C ASP A 1148 59.12 -20.40 10.90
N LEU A 1149 60.05 -19.85 11.69
CA LEU A 1149 61.42 -20.34 11.77
C LEU A 1149 61.48 -21.64 12.58
N PRO A 1150 62.28 -22.64 12.19
CA PRO A 1150 62.43 -23.86 12.99
C PRO A 1150 62.96 -23.52 14.38
N VAL A 1151 62.24 -23.96 15.43
CA VAL A 1151 62.73 -23.94 16.81
C VAL A 1151 64.01 -24.79 16.85
N PRO A 1152 65.11 -24.31 17.45
CA PRO A 1152 66.34 -25.11 17.53
C PRO A 1152 66.03 -26.44 18.22
N VAL A 1153 66.35 -27.54 17.55
CA VAL A 1153 66.30 -28.87 18.16
C VAL A 1153 67.35 -28.86 19.29
N SER A 1154 66.89 -28.89 20.54
CA SER A 1154 67.75 -29.13 21.69
C SER A 1154 68.41 -30.51 21.50
N LEU A 1155 69.72 -30.52 21.31
CA LEU A 1155 70.52 -31.75 21.28
C LEU A 1155 70.29 -32.54 22.59
N PRO A 1156 70.16 -33.88 22.54
CA PRO A 1156 70.16 -34.68 23.74
C PRO A 1156 71.54 -34.56 24.40
N THR A 1157 71.58 -34.19 25.66
CA THR A 1157 72.76 -34.28 26.51
C THR A 1157 73.11 -35.76 26.73
N ASP A 1158 74.38 -36.13 26.47
CA ASP A 1158 74.99 -37.40 26.88
C ASP A 1158 74.68 -37.71 28.35
N SER A 1159 74.35 -38.95 28.74
CA SER A 1159 75.30 -40.00 29.20
C SER A 1159 74.51 -41.11 29.97
N PRO A 1160 75.07 -42.29 30.35
CA PRO A 1160 76.23 -43.04 29.82
C PRO A 1160 75.94 -44.54 29.51
N CYS A 1161 76.88 -45.17 28.79
CA CYS A 1161 76.97 -46.58 28.34
C CYS A 1161 76.21 -46.97 27.07
#